data_AF-A0A9D5M3A0-F1
#
_entry.id   AF-A0A9D5M3A0-F1
#
_cell.length_a   1.000
_cell.length_b   1.000
_cell.length_c   1.000
_cell.angle_alpha   90.00
_cell.angle_beta   90.00
_cell.angle_gamma   90.00
#
_symmetry.space_group_name_H-M   'P 1'
#
loop_
_entity.id
_entity.type
_entity.pdbx_description
1 polymer ?
#
loop_
_entity_poly.entity_id
_entity_poly.type
_entity_poly.pdbx_seq_one_letter_code
_entity_poly.pdbx_strand_id
1 'polypeptide(L)'
;MKLKNYIAGRLIEGTGNGISLHNAVNGELVAISDTDGINFEEALHYGRTVGYKNLSSMTFYDRGEMLKKVALYLLERKKKYYELSYKTGATHADSWVDIEGGFGTFFTYSGLAKRMLPNTPFWVDGDVQKISANGTHLGTHILTPSEGVSIQINAYNFPVWGMLEKLSTSLLAGVPSIVKPSPYGSYLTNAVFQDMIESGLLPEGAIQLVCGEPGNILDYVQDGDSVLFTGSANTGRKLKSLPSVAKNAVRFNMEADSLNCSVLGLDAKPGTPEFDLFIKEVRNEMTTKAGQKCTAIRRIIVPENLIGDVQNALSKALDQMKIGNPLNRETRMGSLVGKIQFDEVQRKLDLLKAETELIYDGKHDLVDADYENGAFMSPKLFLNDKPFDKNISHEVEAFGPVSTLMPYKDAEEAAALAKRGKGSLVGSIVSHDEKFVAETSWKMASTHGRIFVLNRDNAKESTGHGSPLPTLMHGGPGRAGGGEEMGGLNGLHFFLQKTAIQGSPDILTAITKIYTQGAEKKYSDKHPFQKYFEEVEVGDSLETAGRTVTQADIVNFSNVSWDHFYAHTDATSLTGTIFDEVVAHGYFILSAAAGLFVSGKKGPVIANYGLENAAFFKPVYAGDTITVYLTAKEKINRGVKGRNIPSGVVKWLVEVVNQREEVVCVATILTLVAKKSPFIELKKDKIQKLLNGLRENSERKFGEMTPQMMVEHLQDVMQNSMRKLNPADFPEIPEEHLEKLQDWLYTNKKILPGAKYPLLKEGETPILRYKNLDSAKEELLNTLSEYLIFFKEHPKSQNFHPRFGLLNKEMMELFQRKHFTHHFEQFNLI
;
A
#
# COMPACT_ATOMS: atom_id res chain seq x y z
N MET A 1 -35.63 -4.44 -2.17
CA MET A 1 -35.16 -3.82 -0.90
C MET A 1 -34.61 -2.44 -1.20
N LYS A 2 -34.78 -1.46 -0.29
CA LYS A 2 -34.08 -0.18 -0.39
C LYS A 2 -32.64 -0.33 0.11
N LEU A 3 -31.69 0.31 -0.55
CA LEU A 3 -30.31 0.38 -0.09
C LEU A 3 -30.22 1.36 1.08
N LYS A 4 -29.47 0.98 2.12
CA LYS A 4 -29.23 1.82 3.29
C LYS A 4 -28.08 2.78 3.02
N ASN A 5 -28.28 4.06 3.29
CA ASN A 5 -27.23 5.07 3.41
C ASN A 5 -26.54 4.94 4.77
N TYR A 6 -25.30 5.41 4.89
CA TYR A 6 -24.59 5.47 6.17
C TYR A 6 -24.16 6.91 6.45
N ILE A 7 -24.89 7.57 7.34
CA ILE A 7 -24.79 9.02 7.58
C ILE A 7 -24.72 9.26 9.09
N ALA A 8 -23.74 10.05 9.52
CA ALA A 8 -23.53 10.38 10.94
C ALA A 8 -23.54 9.13 11.85
N GLY A 9 -22.84 8.07 11.43
CA GLY A 9 -22.71 6.84 12.20
C GLY A 9 -23.91 5.88 12.13
N ARG A 10 -24.97 6.23 11.38
CA ARG A 10 -26.25 5.50 11.36
C ARG A 10 -26.61 4.99 9.98
N LEU A 11 -27.25 3.81 9.93
CA LEU A 11 -27.87 3.29 8.72
C LEU A 11 -29.27 3.89 8.54
N ILE A 12 -29.51 4.54 7.39
CA ILE A 12 -30.74 5.29 7.11
C ILE A 12 -31.25 4.95 5.70
N GLU A 13 -32.54 4.68 5.54
CA GLU A 13 -33.18 4.55 4.22
C GLU A 13 -33.73 5.90 3.75
N GLY A 14 -33.71 6.14 2.43
CA GLY A 14 -34.40 7.28 1.84
C GLY A 14 -35.93 7.17 1.99
N THR A 15 -36.59 8.31 2.01
CA THR A 15 -38.03 8.45 2.29
C THR A 15 -38.92 8.44 1.03
N GLY A 16 -38.33 8.54 -0.16
CA GLY A 16 -39.05 8.69 -1.44
C GLY A 16 -39.24 7.39 -2.21
N ASN A 17 -39.41 7.51 -3.54
CA ASN A 17 -39.58 6.34 -4.42
C ASN A 17 -38.24 5.79 -4.95
N GLY A 18 -37.18 6.62 -4.94
CA GLY A 18 -35.84 6.25 -5.37
C GLY A 18 -35.72 5.81 -6.82
N ILE A 19 -34.56 5.22 -7.15
CA ILE A 19 -34.20 4.68 -8.46
C ILE A 19 -34.17 3.16 -8.36
N SER A 20 -34.97 2.49 -9.21
CA SER A 20 -34.97 1.04 -9.35
C SER A 20 -33.69 0.55 -10.02
N LEU A 21 -33.02 -0.40 -9.37
CA LEU A 21 -31.78 -1.02 -9.83
C LEU A 21 -32.06 -2.44 -10.31
N HIS A 22 -31.76 -2.71 -11.58
CA HIS A 22 -32.11 -3.95 -12.25
C HIS A 22 -30.88 -4.83 -12.48
N ASN A 23 -31.12 -6.13 -12.57
CA ASN A 23 -30.14 -7.11 -13.00
C ASN A 23 -29.92 -6.94 -14.51
N ALA A 24 -28.67 -6.67 -14.89
CA ALA A 24 -28.26 -6.39 -16.26
C ALA A 24 -28.41 -7.56 -17.23
N VAL A 25 -28.60 -8.78 -16.71
CA VAL A 25 -28.68 -10.03 -17.47
C VAL A 25 -30.13 -10.38 -17.83
N ASN A 26 -31.08 -10.14 -16.93
CA ASN A 26 -32.48 -10.62 -17.07
C ASN A 26 -33.54 -9.55 -16.73
N GLY A 27 -33.16 -8.33 -16.36
CA GLY A 27 -34.07 -7.23 -16.07
C GLY A 27 -34.75 -7.24 -14.69
N GLU A 28 -34.53 -8.27 -13.87
CA GLU A 28 -35.17 -8.39 -12.55
C GLU A 28 -34.76 -7.24 -11.61
N LEU A 29 -35.70 -6.77 -10.78
CA LEU A 29 -35.42 -5.75 -9.77
C LEU A 29 -34.51 -6.32 -8.66
N VAL A 30 -33.36 -5.69 -8.42
CA VAL A 30 -32.40 -6.07 -7.38
C VAL A 30 -32.60 -5.23 -6.12
N ALA A 31 -32.63 -3.90 -6.28
CA ALA A 31 -32.72 -2.96 -5.17
C ALA A 31 -33.30 -1.61 -5.61
N ILE A 32 -33.56 -0.72 -4.65
CA ILE A 32 -33.93 0.67 -4.88
C ILE A 32 -32.89 1.54 -4.16
N SER A 33 -32.28 2.50 -4.86
CA SER A 33 -31.39 3.49 -4.25
C SER A 33 -32.12 4.81 -4.05
N ASP A 34 -32.00 5.44 -2.89
CA ASP A 34 -32.83 6.58 -2.51
C ASP A 34 -32.10 7.47 -1.50
N THR A 35 -32.08 8.77 -1.77
CA THR A 35 -31.45 9.81 -0.95
C THR A 35 -32.44 10.86 -0.47
N ASP A 36 -33.73 10.71 -0.76
CA ASP A 36 -34.76 11.64 -0.30
C ASP A 36 -34.83 11.68 1.23
N GLY A 37 -34.72 12.87 1.81
CA GLY A 37 -34.73 13.08 3.26
C GLY A 37 -33.39 12.89 3.96
N ILE A 38 -32.30 12.60 3.23
CA ILE A 38 -30.95 12.54 3.81
C ILE A 38 -30.41 13.96 4.06
N ASN A 39 -29.87 14.19 5.26
CA ASN A 39 -29.22 15.44 5.61
C ASN A 39 -27.72 15.42 5.23
N PHE A 40 -27.38 16.00 4.08
CA PHE A 40 -25.99 16.05 3.60
C PHE A 40 -25.09 17.01 4.37
N GLU A 41 -25.65 18.08 4.94
CA GLU A 41 -24.90 19.00 5.80
C GLU A 41 -24.42 18.29 7.07
N GLU A 42 -25.30 17.51 7.71
CA GLU A 42 -24.95 16.66 8.85
C GLU A 42 -23.86 15.65 8.48
N ALA A 43 -23.97 15.01 7.31
CA ALA A 43 -22.96 14.07 6.81
C ALA A 43 -21.58 14.72 6.72
N LEU A 44 -21.49 15.89 6.08
CA LEU A 44 -20.22 16.60 5.93
C LEU A 44 -19.69 17.09 7.28
N HIS A 45 -20.55 17.65 8.13
CA HIS A 45 -20.18 18.11 9.46
C HIS A 45 -19.62 16.99 10.33
N TYR A 46 -20.23 15.81 10.31
CA TYR A 46 -19.75 14.65 11.06
C TYR A 46 -18.39 14.15 10.55
N GLY A 47 -18.18 14.15 9.24
CA GLY A 47 -16.87 13.87 8.64
C GLY A 47 -15.80 14.84 9.13
N ARG A 48 -16.05 16.15 9.04
CA ARG A 48 -15.10 17.20 9.44
C ARG A 48 -14.81 17.23 10.95
N THR A 49 -15.76 16.87 11.81
CA THR A 49 -15.60 17.00 13.26
C THR A 49 -15.16 15.72 13.95
N VAL A 50 -15.75 14.58 13.59
CA VAL A 50 -15.48 13.28 14.21
C VAL A 50 -14.48 12.49 13.37
N GLY A 51 -14.77 12.34 12.07
CA GLY A 51 -13.93 11.58 11.14
C GLY A 51 -12.51 12.12 11.03
N TYR A 52 -12.37 13.43 10.79
CA TYR A 52 -11.07 14.09 10.69
C TYR A 52 -10.27 13.93 11.97
N LYS A 53 -10.84 14.25 13.14
CA LYS A 53 -10.16 14.12 14.44
C LYS A 53 -9.62 12.71 14.66
N ASN A 54 -10.43 11.69 14.38
CA ASN A 54 -10.04 10.32 14.63
C ASN A 54 -8.98 9.82 13.63
N LEU A 55 -9.06 10.19 12.35
CA LEU A 55 -8.11 9.75 11.32
C LEU A 55 -6.79 10.55 11.33
N SER A 56 -6.88 11.87 11.42
CA SER A 56 -5.72 12.76 11.38
C SER A 56 -4.81 12.60 12.60
N SER A 57 -5.30 12.07 13.73
CA SER A 57 -4.50 11.79 14.92
C SER A 57 -3.66 10.51 14.82
N MET A 58 -4.02 9.59 13.91
CA MET A 58 -3.28 8.36 13.67
C MET A 58 -1.99 8.63 12.90
N THR A 59 -1.00 7.74 13.00
CA THR A 59 0.17 7.79 12.11
C THR A 59 -0.16 7.18 10.73
N PHE A 60 0.65 7.48 9.70
CA PHE A 60 0.53 6.77 8.41
C PHE A 60 0.66 5.25 8.57
N TYR A 61 1.51 4.78 9.49
CA TYR A 61 1.65 3.36 9.79
C TYR A 61 0.34 2.75 10.28
N ASP A 62 -0.33 3.39 11.24
CA ASP A 62 -1.58 2.91 11.82
C ASP A 62 -2.71 2.88 10.78
N ARG A 63 -2.78 3.93 9.94
CA ARG A 63 -3.74 3.99 8.81
C ARG A 63 -3.45 2.91 7.77
N GLY A 64 -2.17 2.64 7.48
CA GLY A 64 -1.78 1.50 6.63
C GLY A 64 -2.15 0.13 7.20
N GLU A 65 -1.97 -0.10 8.51
CA GLU A 65 -2.43 -1.33 9.18
C GLU A 65 -3.95 -1.46 9.15
N MET A 66 -4.68 -0.36 9.33
CA MET A 66 -6.13 -0.30 9.22
C MET A 66 -6.60 -0.78 7.84
N LEU A 67 -6.05 -0.22 6.75
CA LEU A 67 -6.38 -0.64 5.38
C LEU A 67 -6.14 -2.14 5.16
N LYS A 68 -5.01 -2.67 5.64
CA LYS A 68 -4.70 -4.10 5.54
C LYS A 68 -5.75 -4.97 6.25
N LYS A 69 -6.15 -4.60 7.46
CA LYS A 69 -7.12 -5.37 8.25
C LYS A 69 -8.49 -5.38 7.58
N VAL A 70 -8.93 -4.24 7.06
CA VAL A 70 -10.19 -4.14 6.31
C VAL A 70 -10.16 -5.03 5.07
N ALA A 71 -9.09 -4.98 4.28
CA ALA A 71 -8.95 -5.83 3.09
C ALA A 71 -9.00 -7.34 3.42
N LEU A 72 -8.35 -7.78 4.50
CA LEU A 72 -8.43 -9.18 4.97
C LEU A 72 -9.86 -9.56 5.37
N TYR A 73 -10.56 -8.69 6.10
CA TYR A 73 -11.95 -8.92 6.53
C TYR A 73 -12.90 -9.08 5.34
N LEU A 74 -12.74 -8.25 4.31
CA LEU A 74 -13.55 -8.32 3.08
C LEU A 74 -13.20 -9.56 2.25
N LEU A 75 -11.93 -9.94 2.18
CA LEU A 75 -11.47 -11.10 1.41
C LEU A 75 -12.14 -12.41 1.89
N GLU A 76 -12.29 -12.58 3.21
CA GLU A 76 -13.00 -13.73 3.81
C GLU A 76 -14.47 -13.81 3.40
N ARG A 77 -15.06 -12.67 3.00
CA ARG A 77 -16.49 -12.54 2.64
C ARG A 77 -16.72 -12.43 1.13
N LYS A 78 -15.68 -12.58 0.30
CA LYS A 78 -15.74 -12.23 -1.12
C LYS A 78 -16.85 -12.93 -1.92
N LYS A 79 -17.25 -14.15 -1.53
CA LYS A 79 -18.24 -14.97 -2.27
C LYS A 79 -19.56 -14.22 -2.52
N LYS A 80 -20.12 -13.55 -1.50
CA LYS A 80 -21.39 -12.80 -1.65
C LYS A 80 -21.25 -11.59 -2.57
N TYR A 81 -20.05 -11.00 -2.68
CA TYR A 81 -19.81 -9.88 -3.59
C TYR A 81 -19.84 -10.34 -5.05
N TYR A 82 -19.29 -11.51 -5.35
CA TYR A 82 -19.36 -12.10 -6.70
C TYR A 82 -20.83 -12.35 -7.12
N GLU A 83 -21.65 -12.89 -6.23
CA GLU A 83 -23.08 -13.13 -6.49
C GLU A 83 -23.84 -11.84 -6.87
N LEU A 84 -23.48 -10.71 -6.25
CA LEU A 84 -24.01 -9.40 -6.62
C LEU A 84 -23.37 -8.87 -7.92
N SER A 85 -22.05 -9.01 -8.07
CA SER A 85 -21.32 -8.54 -9.25
C SER A 85 -21.84 -9.17 -10.55
N TYR A 86 -22.22 -10.44 -10.54
CA TYR A 86 -22.81 -11.09 -11.73
C TYR A 86 -24.10 -10.41 -12.21
N LYS A 87 -24.89 -9.83 -11.29
CA LYS A 87 -26.09 -9.05 -11.65
C LYS A 87 -25.78 -7.75 -12.37
N THR A 88 -24.52 -7.27 -12.32
CA THR A 88 -24.06 -6.11 -13.10
C THR A 88 -23.73 -6.48 -14.55
N GLY A 89 -23.82 -7.77 -14.92
CA GLY A 89 -23.41 -8.27 -16.23
C GLY A 89 -21.93 -8.66 -16.30
N ALA A 90 -21.14 -8.47 -15.24
CA ALA A 90 -19.73 -8.82 -15.23
C ALA A 90 -19.50 -10.34 -15.12
N THR A 91 -18.59 -10.90 -15.91
CA THR A 91 -18.13 -12.30 -15.75
C THR A 91 -17.35 -12.51 -14.45
N HIS A 92 -16.96 -13.76 -14.14
CA HIS A 92 -16.06 -14.03 -13.02
C HIS A 92 -14.72 -13.28 -13.15
N ALA A 93 -14.10 -13.29 -14.33
CA ALA A 93 -12.83 -12.59 -14.54
C ALA A 93 -12.99 -11.08 -14.38
N ASP A 94 -14.05 -10.50 -14.93
CA ASP A 94 -14.38 -9.08 -14.78
C ASP A 94 -14.65 -8.69 -13.31
N SER A 95 -15.36 -9.56 -12.59
CA SER A 95 -15.67 -9.36 -11.17
C SER A 95 -14.43 -9.48 -10.30
N TRP A 96 -13.49 -10.37 -10.67
CA TRP A 96 -12.21 -10.50 -9.99
C TRP A 96 -11.40 -9.20 -10.06
N VAL A 97 -11.38 -8.54 -11.23
CA VAL A 97 -10.71 -7.23 -11.40
C VAL A 97 -11.33 -6.16 -10.48
N ASP A 98 -12.66 -6.06 -10.41
CA ASP A 98 -13.33 -5.05 -9.57
C ASP A 98 -13.18 -5.34 -8.07
N ILE A 99 -13.45 -6.58 -7.65
CA ILE A 99 -13.50 -6.96 -6.23
C ILE A 99 -12.08 -7.12 -5.66
N GLU A 100 -11.31 -8.04 -6.24
CA GLU A 100 -9.98 -8.37 -5.70
C GLU A 100 -8.94 -7.34 -6.09
N GLY A 101 -9.09 -6.66 -7.24
CA GLY A 101 -8.29 -5.47 -7.56
C GLY A 101 -8.50 -4.34 -6.54
N GLY A 102 -9.75 -4.11 -6.09
CA GLY A 102 -10.04 -3.17 -5.01
C GLY A 102 -9.36 -3.54 -3.69
N PHE A 103 -9.45 -4.81 -3.27
CA PHE A 103 -8.78 -5.28 -2.05
C PHE A 103 -7.25 -5.23 -2.17
N GLY A 104 -6.71 -5.60 -3.33
CA GLY A 104 -5.30 -5.50 -3.67
C GLY A 104 -4.76 -4.07 -3.58
N THR A 105 -5.59 -3.08 -3.88
CA THR A 105 -5.24 -1.66 -3.75
C THR A 105 -5.01 -1.26 -2.29
N PHE A 106 -5.89 -1.68 -1.36
CA PHE A 106 -5.69 -1.52 0.08
C PHE A 106 -4.39 -2.19 0.57
N PHE A 107 -4.09 -3.41 0.10
CA PHE A 107 -2.83 -4.10 0.44
C PHE A 107 -1.60 -3.34 -0.06
N THR A 108 -1.66 -2.81 -1.29
CA THR A 108 -0.57 -2.03 -1.88
C THR A 108 -0.30 -0.77 -1.06
N TYR A 109 -1.33 0.02 -0.73
CA TYR A 109 -1.18 1.24 0.06
C TYR A 109 -0.75 0.97 1.51
N SER A 110 -1.25 -0.11 2.14
CA SER A 110 -0.69 -0.61 3.41
C SER A 110 0.82 -0.89 3.29
N GLY A 111 1.23 -1.54 2.21
CA GLY A 111 2.63 -1.88 1.96
C GLY A 111 3.52 -0.66 1.71
N LEU A 112 3.00 0.36 1.02
CA LEU A 112 3.67 1.64 0.83
C LEU A 112 3.83 2.38 2.16
N ALA A 113 2.75 2.51 2.94
CA ALA A 113 2.77 3.19 4.23
C ALA A 113 3.85 2.64 5.18
N LYS A 114 3.94 1.32 5.30
CA LYS A 114 4.89 0.66 6.21
C LYS A 114 6.35 0.73 5.75
N ARG A 115 6.59 0.93 4.46
CA ARG A 115 7.94 0.93 3.87
C ARG A 115 8.49 2.32 3.63
N MET A 116 7.62 3.28 3.31
CA MET A 116 8.03 4.55 2.70
C MET A 116 7.48 5.79 3.41
N LEU A 117 6.53 5.66 4.36
CA LEU A 117 5.97 6.80 5.09
C LEU A 117 6.43 6.83 6.56
N PRO A 118 6.50 8.02 7.16
CA PRO A 118 6.98 8.17 8.54
C PRO A 118 5.95 7.68 9.56
N ASN A 119 6.41 7.46 10.79
CA ASN A 119 5.55 7.10 11.93
C ASN A 119 5.00 8.34 12.64
N THR A 120 4.49 9.29 11.86
CA THR A 120 3.91 10.56 12.29
C THR A 120 2.56 10.78 11.61
N PRO A 121 1.71 11.68 12.13
CA PRO A 121 0.46 12.03 11.47
C PRO A 121 0.63 12.90 10.21
N PHE A 122 1.78 13.58 10.09
CA PHE A 122 2.21 14.41 8.96
C PHE A 122 3.45 13.82 8.29
N TRP A 123 3.77 14.27 7.08
CA TRP A 123 4.92 13.80 6.29
C TRP A 123 5.87 14.97 5.96
N VAL A 124 7.17 14.79 6.19
CA VAL A 124 8.20 15.76 5.77
C VAL A 124 8.54 15.53 4.30
N ASP A 125 8.35 16.55 3.46
CA ASP A 125 8.47 16.46 2.01
C ASP A 125 9.79 17.07 1.51
N GLY A 126 10.71 16.20 1.09
CA GLY A 126 12.02 16.56 0.56
C GLY A 126 13.06 16.93 1.61
N ASP A 127 14.19 17.45 1.13
CA ASP A 127 15.35 17.81 1.97
C ASP A 127 15.24 19.20 2.58
N VAL A 128 15.89 19.39 3.73
CA VAL A 128 16.04 20.71 4.38
C VAL A 128 16.93 21.61 3.51
N GLN A 129 16.49 22.84 3.32
CA GLN A 129 17.15 23.87 2.52
C GLN A 129 17.89 24.86 3.42
N LYS A 130 19.17 25.11 3.10
CA LYS A 130 19.96 26.16 3.74
C LYS A 130 19.58 27.52 3.15
N ILE A 131 18.91 28.34 3.95
CA ILE A 131 18.44 29.69 3.56
C ILE A 131 19.16 30.82 4.30
N SER A 132 20.26 30.51 5.01
CA SER A 132 21.14 31.47 5.68
C SER A 132 22.60 31.06 5.55
N ALA A 133 23.52 32.04 5.57
CA ALA A 133 24.95 31.81 5.37
C ALA A 133 25.57 30.84 6.41
N ASN A 134 25.20 31.02 7.68
CA ASN A 134 25.73 30.24 8.80
C ASN A 134 24.91 28.98 9.11
N GLY A 135 23.81 28.71 8.39
CA GLY A 135 22.97 27.53 8.61
C GLY A 135 22.09 27.59 9.87
N THR A 136 21.98 28.76 10.52
CA THR A 136 21.15 28.97 11.71
C THR A 136 19.67 29.21 11.39
N HIS A 137 19.34 29.45 10.12
CA HIS A 137 17.99 29.57 9.60
C HIS A 137 17.84 28.74 8.32
N LEU A 138 16.90 27.80 8.37
CA LEU A 138 16.69 26.73 7.39
C LEU A 138 15.21 26.67 6.99
N GLY A 139 14.90 26.04 5.85
CA GLY A 139 13.54 25.80 5.39
C GLY A 139 13.29 24.34 5.03
N THR A 140 12.10 23.82 5.27
CA THR A 140 11.66 22.49 4.83
C THR A 140 10.16 22.53 4.49
N HIS A 141 9.61 21.43 3.99
CA HIS A 141 8.18 21.31 3.74
C HIS A 141 7.59 20.17 4.57
N ILE A 142 6.37 20.38 5.06
CA ILE A 142 5.55 19.31 5.62
C ILE A 142 4.25 19.19 4.84
N LEU A 143 3.71 17.99 4.82
CA LEU A 143 2.42 17.60 4.26
C LEU A 143 1.53 17.15 5.43
N THR A 144 0.42 17.84 5.62
CA THR A 144 -0.53 17.61 6.73
C THR A 144 -1.90 17.21 6.20
N PRO A 145 -2.65 16.32 6.87
CA PRO A 145 -4.02 15.98 6.47
C PRO A 145 -4.89 17.24 6.37
N SER A 146 -5.58 17.44 5.24
CA SER A 146 -6.50 18.58 5.08
C SER A 146 -7.67 18.46 6.07
N GLU A 147 -8.04 19.57 6.72
CA GLU A 147 -9.11 19.66 7.73
C GLU A 147 -10.52 19.63 7.11
N GLY A 148 -10.79 18.64 6.25
CA GLY A 148 -12.04 18.53 5.52
C GLY A 148 -12.50 17.10 5.32
N VAL A 149 -13.43 16.92 4.38
CA VAL A 149 -13.93 15.63 3.95
C VAL A 149 -13.80 15.46 2.44
N SER A 150 -13.42 14.26 2.02
CA SER A 150 -13.28 13.88 0.62
C SER A 150 -14.58 13.25 0.11
N ILE A 151 -15.32 13.97 -0.73
CA ILE A 151 -16.51 13.46 -1.40
C ILE A 151 -16.09 12.76 -2.68
N GLN A 152 -16.27 11.43 -2.75
CA GLN A 152 -15.99 10.68 -3.97
C GLN A 152 -17.30 10.36 -4.70
N ILE A 153 -17.40 10.80 -5.95
CA ILE A 153 -18.54 10.56 -6.84
C ILE A 153 -18.05 9.59 -7.91
N ASN A 154 -18.49 8.33 -7.83
CA ASN A 154 -17.93 7.23 -8.60
C ASN A 154 -18.84 6.82 -9.77
N ALA A 155 -18.23 6.32 -10.85
CA ALA A 155 -18.96 5.76 -11.98
C ALA A 155 -19.49 4.34 -11.69
N TYR A 156 -20.26 3.81 -12.65
CA TYR A 156 -20.92 2.49 -12.55
C TYR A 156 -20.03 1.30 -12.89
N ASN A 157 -18.90 1.54 -13.56
CA ASN A 157 -18.06 0.48 -14.12
C ASN A 157 -17.36 -0.37 -13.05
N PHE A 158 -16.85 0.27 -11.99
CA PHE A 158 -16.12 -0.38 -10.91
C PHE A 158 -16.70 -0.03 -9.53
N PRO A 159 -17.82 -0.65 -9.13
CA PRO A 159 -18.48 -0.37 -7.86
C PRO A 159 -17.60 -0.63 -6.62
N VAL A 160 -16.66 -1.59 -6.70
CA VAL A 160 -15.75 -1.91 -5.58
C VAL A 160 -14.40 -1.24 -5.76
N TRP A 161 -13.73 -1.44 -6.90
CA TRP A 161 -12.40 -0.88 -7.12
C TRP A 161 -12.41 0.64 -7.11
N GLY A 162 -13.39 1.29 -7.75
CA GLY A 162 -13.47 2.76 -7.78
C GLY A 162 -13.74 3.38 -6.41
N MET A 163 -14.42 2.65 -5.51
CA MET A 163 -14.55 3.05 -4.11
C MET A 163 -13.22 2.89 -3.36
N LEU A 164 -12.60 1.70 -3.48
CA LEU A 164 -11.45 1.35 -2.66
C LEU A 164 -10.16 2.03 -3.13
N GLU A 165 -10.01 2.38 -4.39
CA GLU A 165 -8.83 3.13 -4.82
C GLU A 165 -8.77 4.53 -4.21
N LYS A 166 -9.90 5.26 -4.22
CA LYS A 166 -10.01 6.61 -3.62
C LYS A 166 -9.98 6.57 -2.10
N LEU A 167 -10.61 5.56 -1.50
CA LEU A 167 -10.50 5.34 -0.06
C LEU A 167 -9.06 5.03 0.36
N SER A 168 -8.27 4.35 -0.47
CA SER A 168 -6.88 4.02 -0.13
C SER A 168 -6.04 5.28 0.10
N THR A 169 -6.15 6.26 -0.79
CA THR A 169 -5.38 7.50 -0.72
C THR A 169 -5.94 8.47 0.32
N SER A 170 -7.25 8.69 0.35
CA SER A 170 -7.89 9.60 1.34
C SER A 170 -7.71 9.10 2.78
N LEU A 171 -8.04 7.84 3.07
CA LEU A 171 -7.88 7.28 4.40
C LEU A 171 -6.41 7.19 4.80
N LEU A 172 -5.49 6.85 3.89
CA LEU A 172 -4.07 6.84 4.23
C LEU A 172 -3.53 8.25 4.49
N ALA A 173 -4.02 9.26 3.77
CA ALA A 173 -3.71 10.66 4.02
C ALA A 173 -4.35 11.21 5.31
N GLY A 174 -5.24 10.46 5.96
CA GLY A 174 -5.90 10.88 7.20
C GLY A 174 -7.13 11.77 6.97
N VAL A 175 -7.73 11.72 5.79
CA VAL A 175 -8.92 12.51 5.42
C VAL A 175 -10.15 11.59 5.35
N PRO A 176 -11.24 11.89 6.07
CA PRO A 176 -12.47 11.12 6.02
C PRO A 176 -13.13 11.24 4.65
N SER A 177 -13.97 10.28 4.26
CA SER A 177 -14.58 10.27 2.92
C SER A 177 -16.08 9.94 2.92
N ILE A 178 -16.83 10.60 2.03
CA ILE A 178 -18.21 10.23 1.71
C ILE A 178 -18.21 9.56 0.33
N VAL A 179 -18.62 8.29 0.30
CA VAL A 179 -18.73 7.50 -0.92
C VAL A 179 -20.11 7.71 -1.54
N LYS A 180 -20.13 8.21 -2.77
CA LYS A 180 -21.34 8.32 -3.59
C LYS A 180 -21.15 7.47 -4.86
N PRO A 181 -21.57 6.19 -4.87
CA PRO A 181 -21.55 5.40 -6.09
C PRO A 181 -22.59 5.91 -7.12
N SER A 182 -22.36 5.59 -8.39
CA SER A 182 -23.43 5.59 -9.38
C SER A 182 -24.58 4.71 -8.91
N PRO A 183 -25.86 5.10 -9.07
CA PRO A 183 -27.00 4.25 -8.73
C PRO A 183 -26.90 2.87 -9.42
N TYR A 184 -26.51 2.84 -10.69
CA TYR A 184 -26.32 1.61 -11.45
C TYR A 184 -25.19 0.76 -10.85
N GLY A 185 -25.55 -0.42 -10.32
CA GLY A 185 -24.62 -1.33 -9.65
C GLY A 185 -24.32 -0.99 -8.18
N SER A 186 -24.92 0.04 -7.58
CA SER A 186 -24.58 0.49 -6.22
C SER A 186 -24.89 -0.52 -5.12
N TYR A 187 -25.73 -1.54 -5.39
CA TYR A 187 -25.97 -2.63 -4.44
C TYR A 187 -24.70 -3.41 -4.09
N LEU A 188 -23.72 -3.47 -5.01
CA LEU A 188 -22.43 -4.10 -4.78
C LEU A 188 -21.55 -3.23 -3.85
N THR A 189 -21.42 -1.93 -4.15
CA THR A 189 -20.75 -0.97 -3.28
C THR A 189 -21.36 -0.99 -1.87
N ASN A 190 -22.69 -0.98 -1.79
CA ASN A 190 -23.43 -0.98 -0.53
C ASN A 190 -23.14 -2.22 0.32
N ALA A 191 -23.13 -3.42 -0.28
CA ALA A 191 -22.81 -4.66 0.43
C ALA A 191 -21.37 -4.70 0.94
N VAL A 192 -20.39 -4.24 0.14
CA VAL A 192 -18.98 -4.16 0.57
C VAL A 192 -18.82 -3.11 1.67
N PHE A 193 -19.42 -1.94 1.52
CA PHE A 193 -19.34 -0.85 2.49
C PHE A 193 -19.94 -1.23 3.85
N GLN A 194 -21.10 -1.92 3.87
CA GLN A 194 -21.70 -2.39 5.12
C GLN A 194 -20.76 -3.33 5.88
N ASP A 195 -20.09 -4.26 5.19
CA ASP A 195 -19.08 -5.13 5.82
C ASP A 195 -17.88 -4.34 6.35
N MET A 196 -17.46 -3.26 5.67
CA MET A 196 -16.40 -2.38 6.18
C MET A 196 -16.80 -1.74 7.52
N ILE A 197 -18.04 -1.29 7.66
CA ILE A 197 -18.57 -0.74 8.92
C ILE A 197 -18.70 -1.83 9.98
N GLU A 198 -19.30 -2.97 9.65
CA GLU A 198 -19.50 -4.10 10.57
C GLU A 198 -18.19 -4.65 11.13
N SER A 199 -17.08 -4.50 10.39
CA SER A 199 -15.76 -4.93 10.86
C SER A 199 -15.29 -4.22 12.14
N GLY A 200 -15.78 -3.01 12.41
CA GLY A 200 -15.34 -2.17 13.53
C GLY A 200 -13.86 -1.74 13.45
N LEU A 201 -13.23 -1.89 12.28
CA LEU A 201 -11.79 -1.62 12.09
C LEU A 201 -11.49 -0.16 11.74
N LEU A 202 -12.48 0.57 11.22
CA LEU A 202 -12.37 1.97 10.84
C LEU A 202 -12.78 2.84 12.03
N PRO A 203 -12.10 3.97 12.29
CA PRO A 203 -12.53 4.89 13.31
C PRO A 203 -13.89 5.51 12.96
N GLU A 204 -14.61 5.90 14.00
CA GLU A 204 -15.88 6.58 13.86
C GLU A 204 -15.75 7.84 12.97
N GLY A 205 -16.69 8.03 12.04
CA GLY A 205 -16.70 9.14 11.08
C GLY A 205 -15.72 9.02 9.90
N ALA A 206 -14.90 7.97 9.82
CA ALA A 206 -13.90 7.82 8.76
C ALA A 206 -14.50 7.71 7.35
N ILE A 207 -15.61 6.97 7.23
CA ILE A 207 -16.31 6.78 5.96
C ILE A 207 -17.82 6.92 6.11
N GLN A 208 -18.47 7.41 5.05
CA GLN A 208 -19.92 7.51 4.91
C GLN A 208 -20.37 7.07 3.52
N LEU A 209 -21.66 6.72 3.36
CA LEU A 209 -22.20 6.19 2.10
C LEU A 209 -23.52 6.86 1.72
N VAL A 210 -23.62 7.28 0.47
CA VAL A 210 -24.81 7.90 -0.14
C VAL A 210 -25.20 7.12 -1.41
N CYS A 211 -26.22 6.28 -1.33
CA CYS A 211 -26.74 5.48 -2.44
C CYS A 211 -28.01 6.10 -3.04
N GLY A 212 -27.87 6.84 -4.13
CA GLY A 212 -28.97 7.45 -4.88
C GLY A 212 -28.49 8.64 -5.71
N GLU A 213 -29.35 9.63 -5.93
CA GLU A 213 -28.93 10.91 -6.52
C GLU A 213 -28.02 11.68 -5.54
N PRO A 214 -27.03 12.45 -6.03
CA PRO A 214 -26.13 13.22 -5.15
C PRO A 214 -26.86 14.36 -4.41
N GLY A 215 -28.05 14.75 -4.85
CA GLY A 215 -28.81 15.86 -4.27
C GLY A 215 -28.01 17.16 -4.26
N ASN A 216 -28.06 17.87 -3.13
CA ASN A 216 -27.34 19.11 -2.87
C ASN A 216 -26.08 18.92 -2.01
N ILE A 217 -25.50 17.72 -1.96
CA ILE A 217 -24.30 17.46 -1.12
C ILE A 217 -23.16 18.46 -1.38
N LEU A 218 -22.97 18.86 -2.65
CA LEU A 218 -21.91 19.79 -3.01
C LEU A 218 -22.21 21.25 -2.65
N ASP A 219 -23.43 21.60 -2.26
CA ASP A 219 -23.76 22.97 -1.85
C ASP A 219 -23.16 23.31 -0.48
N TYR A 220 -22.84 22.29 0.32
CA TYR A 220 -22.33 22.40 1.69
C TYR A 220 -20.81 22.15 1.82
N VAL A 221 -20.08 22.04 0.70
CA VAL A 221 -18.61 21.96 0.74
C VAL A 221 -17.99 23.25 1.25
N GLN A 222 -16.87 23.14 1.94
CA GLN A 222 -16.13 24.23 2.57
C GLN A 222 -14.65 24.14 2.20
N ASP A 223 -13.85 25.12 2.62
CA ASP A 223 -12.40 25.03 2.48
C ASP A 223 -11.85 23.80 3.22
N GLY A 224 -10.77 23.22 2.70
CA GLY A 224 -10.20 21.96 3.20
C GLY A 224 -10.87 20.69 2.68
N ASP A 225 -12.10 20.77 2.16
CA ASP A 225 -12.74 19.63 1.49
C ASP A 225 -12.12 19.31 0.13
N SER A 226 -12.40 18.10 -0.34
CA SER A 226 -12.06 17.68 -1.69
C SER A 226 -13.19 16.90 -2.37
N VAL A 227 -13.21 16.96 -3.70
CA VAL A 227 -14.14 16.19 -4.54
C VAL A 227 -13.33 15.35 -5.52
N LEU A 228 -13.56 14.04 -5.53
CA LEU A 228 -13.02 13.12 -6.55
C LEU A 228 -14.16 12.62 -7.41
N PHE A 229 -14.24 13.13 -8.64
CA PHE A 229 -15.28 12.75 -9.59
C PHE A 229 -14.74 11.81 -10.66
N THR A 230 -15.44 10.69 -10.87
CA THR A 230 -15.30 9.82 -12.03
C THR A 230 -16.63 9.74 -12.77
N GLY A 231 -16.65 10.08 -14.07
CA GLY A 231 -17.85 9.97 -14.91
C GLY A 231 -17.75 10.83 -16.17
N SER A 232 -18.88 11.21 -16.77
CA SER A 232 -18.82 11.96 -18.04
C SER A 232 -18.15 13.33 -17.91
N ALA A 233 -17.44 13.75 -18.95
CA ALA A 233 -16.78 15.06 -18.99
C ALA A 233 -17.78 16.23 -18.91
N ASN A 234 -19.04 16.01 -19.33
CA ASN A 234 -20.10 16.99 -19.19
C ASN A 234 -20.52 17.17 -17.72
N THR A 235 -20.78 16.07 -17.01
CA THR A 235 -21.15 16.11 -15.60
C THR A 235 -20.01 16.67 -14.76
N GLY A 236 -18.78 16.20 -14.94
CA GLY A 236 -17.63 16.68 -14.17
C GLY A 236 -17.40 18.19 -14.30
N ARG A 237 -17.53 18.76 -15.51
CA ARG A 237 -17.43 20.22 -15.73
C ARG A 237 -18.53 20.99 -15.00
N LYS A 238 -19.77 20.49 -15.02
CA LYS A 238 -20.88 21.10 -14.28
C LYS A 238 -20.60 21.13 -12.77
N LEU A 239 -20.17 20.00 -12.20
CA LEU A 239 -19.87 19.89 -10.78
C LEU A 239 -18.68 20.79 -10.39
N LYS A 240 -17.61 20.80 -11.19
CA LYS A 240 -16.44 21.66 -10.97
C LYS A 240 -16.78 23.15 -11.02
N SER A 241 -17.80 23.53 -11.78
CA SER A 241 -18.26 24.91 -11.92
C SER A 241 -19.24 25.38 -10.84
N LEU A 242 -19.60 24.52 -9.87
CA LEU A 242 -20.54 24.89 -8.82
C LEU A 242 -19.99 26.07 -8.00
N PRO A 243 -20.84 27.06 -7.64
CA PRO A 243 -20.39 28.22 -6.88
C PRO A 243 -19.75 27.85 -5.54
N SER A 244 -20.25 26.82 -4.84
CA SER A 244 -19.67 26.33 -3.58
C SER A 244 -18.25 25.81 -3.75
N VAL A 245 -18.00 25.01 -4.80
CA VAL A 245 -16.67 24.48 -5.15
C VAL A 245 -15.70 25.61 -5.48
N ALA A 246 -16.11 26.54 -6.36
CA ALA A 246 -15.26 27.63 -6.80
C ALA A 246 -14.99 28.67 -5.69
N LYS A 247 -16.04 29.09 -4.96
CA LYS A 247 -15.95 30.09 -3.89
C LYS A 247 -15.06 29.63 -2.74
N ASN A 248 -15.12 28.35 -2.39
CA ASN A 248 -14.36 27.79 -1.26
C ASN A 248 -13.02 27.17 -1.71
N ALA A 249 -12.63 27.34 -2.99
CA ALA A 249 -11.42 26.78 -3.56
C ALA A 249 -11.24 25.28 -3.29
N VAL A 250 -12.33 24.52 -3.35
CA VAL A 250 -12.35 23.08 -3.07
C VAL A 250 -11.48 22.36 -4.08
N ARG A 251 -10.62 21.46 -3.59
CA ARG A 251 -9.78 20.64 -4.47
C ARG A 251 -10.69 19.70 -5.26
N PHE A 252 -10.66 19.77 -6.59
CA PHE A 252 -11.54 18.99 -7.46
C PHE A 252 -10.70 18.14 -8.43
N ASN A 253 -10.67 16.82 -8.19
CA ASN A 253 -10.11 15.84 -9.11
C ASN A 253 -11.20 15.36 -10.07
N MET A 254 -10.89 15.34 -11.36
CA MET A 254 -11.81 14.90 -12.41
C MET A 254 -11.13 13.84 -13.27
N GLU A 255 -11.67 12.63 -13.23
CA GLU A 255 -11.42 11.58 -14.20
C GLU A 255 -12.67 11.45 -15.09
N ALA A 256 -12.48 11.54 -16.40
CA ALA A 256 -13.58 11.61 -17.35
C ALA A 256 -13.35 10.77 -18.61
N ASP A 257 -14.32 10.85 -19.53
CA ASP A 257 -14.32 10.21 -20.85
C ASP A 257 -12.93 10.25 -21.52
N SER A 258 -12.50 9.15 -22.13
CA SER A 258 -11.15 9.01 -22.67
C SER A 258 -11.12 8.15 -23.93
N LEU A 259 -10.63 8.72 -25.04
CA LEU A 259 -10.41 7.98 -26.28
C LEU A 259 -9.01 7.37 -26.31
N ASN A 260 -8.79 6.38 -25.46
CA ASN A 260 -7.51 5.67 -25.37
C ASN A 260 -7.14 5.03 -26.72
N CYS A 261 -5.85 4.98 -27.01
CA CYS A 261 -5.34 4.43 -28.27
C CYS A 261 -4.40 3.25 -28.07
N SER A 262 -4.30 2.38 -29.07
CA SER A 262 -3.24 1.39 -29.18
C SER A 262 -2.56 1.51 -30.54
N VAL A 263 -1.24 1.67 -30.54
CA VAL A 263 -0.38 1.81 -31.73
C VAL A 263 0.32 0.49 -32.01
N LEU A 264 0.16 -0.05 -33.22
CA LEU A 264 0.95 -1.17 -33.71
C LEU A 264 2.24 -0.63 -34.34
N GLY A 265 3.41 -1.12 -33.92
CA GLY A 265 4.70 -0.71 -34.48
C GLY A 265 4.90 -1.13 -35.94
N LEU A 266 5.80 -0.44 -36.64
CA LEU A 266 6.13 -0.71 -38.05
C LEU A 266 6.78 -2.09 -38.28
N ASP A 267 7.44 -2.62 -37.24
CA ASP A 267 8.07 -3.94 -37.19
C ASP A 267 7.06 -5.08 -36.96
N ALA A 268 5.92 -4.79 -36.35
CA ALA A 268 4.92 -5.75 -35.91
C ALA A 268 3.97 -6.18 -37.05
N LYS A 269 4.44 -7.10 -37.89
CA LYS A 269 3.72 -7.63 -39.06
C LYS A 269 3.11 -9.02 -38.79
N PRO A 270 2.13 -9.50 -39.58
CA PRO A 270 1.65 -10.87 -39.47
C PRO A 270 2.78 -11.90 -39.40
N GLY A 271 2.71 -12.82 -38.44
CA GLY A 271 3.77 -13.80 -38.16
C GLY A 271 4.81 -13.33 -37.12
N THR A 272 4.77 -12.08 -36.67
CA THR A 272 5.54 -11.61 -35.51
C THR A 272 4.76 -11.80 -34.20
N PRO A 273 5.44 -12.07 -33.07
CA PRO A 273 4.80 -12.07 -31.76
C PRO A 273 4.06 -10.78 -31.43
N GLU A 274 4.60 -9.62 -31.82
CA GLU A 274 4.02 -8.30 -31.53
C GLU A 274 2.67 -8.11 -32.21
N PHE A 275 2.50 -8.61 -33.44
CA PHE A 275 1.20 -8.58 -34.12
C PHE A 275 0.16 -9.41 -33.37
N ASP A 276 0.50 -10.64 -32.97
CA ASP A 276 -0.41 -11.51 -32.21
C ASP A 276 -0.77 -10.91 -30.84
N LEU A 277 0.22 -10.29 -30.18
CA LEU A 277 0.02 -9.57 -28.92
C LEU A 277 -0.92 -8.38 -29.10
N PHE A 278 -0.75 -7.60 -30.16
CA PHE A 278 -1.60 -6.45 -30.46
C PHE A 278 -3.06 -6.86 -30.67
N ILE A 279 -3.31 -7.88 -31.51
CA ILE A 279 -4.67 -8.38 -31.76
C ILE A 279 -5.32 -8.89 -30.47
N LYS A 280 -4.56 -9.65 -29.67
CA LYS A 280 -5.02 -10.16 -28.37
C LYS A 280 -5.38 -9.02 -27.42
N GLU A 281 -4.53 -8.01 -27.31
CA GLU A 281 -4.71 -6.89 -26.39
C GLU A 281 -5.92 -6.03 -26.78
N VAL A 282 -6.04 -5.67 -28.06
CA VAL A 282 -7.19 -4.92 -28.58
C VAL A 282 -8.49 -5.69 -28.34
N ARG A 283 -8.54 -6.99 -28.66
CA ARG A 283 -9.70 -7.83 -28.39
C ARG A 283 -10.04 -7.83 -26.89
N ASN A 284 -9.06 -8.06 -26.02
CA ASN A 284 -9.30 -8.11 -24.57
C ASN A 284 -9.85 -6.78 -24.03
N GLU A 285 -9.33 -5.64 -24.48
CA GLU A 285 -9.78 -4.33 -24.04
C GLU A 285 -11.17 -3.95 -24.57
N MET A 286 -11.55 -4.45 -25.75
CA MET A 286 -12.92 -4.34 -26.26
C MET A 286 -13.92 -5.19 -25.47
N THR A 287 -13.52 -6.36 -24.97
CA THR A 287 -14.48 -7.35 -24.43
C THR A 287 -14.50 -7.47 -22.91
N THR A 288 -13.40 -7.14 -22.23
CA THR A 288 -13.35 -7.13 -20.76
C THR A 288 -14.36 -6.11 -20.24
N LYS A 289 -15.27 -6.53 -19.35
CA LYS A 289 -16.43 -5.76 -18.88
C LYS A 289 -17.30 -5.19 -20.00
N ALA A 290 -17.40 -5.89 -21.13
CA ALA A 290 -18.06 -5.41 -22.35
C ALA A 290 -17.57 -4.01 -22.76
N GLY A 291 -16.27 -3.74 -22.61
CA GLY A 291 -15.64 -2.46 -22.96
C GLY A 291 -16.00 -1.29 -22.04
N GLN A 292 -16.69 -1.52 -20.92
CA GLN A 292 -17.06 -0.49 -19.95
C GLN A 292 -15.91 -0.14 -18.99
N LYS A 293 -14.71 0.10 -19.53
CA LYS A 293 -13.56 0.59 -18.77
C LYS A 293 -13.19 1.98 -19.29
N CYS A 294 -12.92 2.92 -18.40
CA CYS A 294 -12.41 4.24 -18.78
C CYS A 294 -11.07 4.13 -19.52
N THR A 295 -10.31 3.07 -19.26
CA THR A 295 -9.06 2.71 -19.92
C THR A 295 -9.22 1.76 -21.10
N ALA A 296 -10.42 1.48 -21.63
CA ALA A 296 -10.55 0.58 -22.78
C ALA A 296 -10.02 1.22 -24.08
N ILE A 297 -9.45 0.43 -24.99
CA ILE A 297 -8.95 0.91 -26.29
C ILE A 297 -10.13 1.35 -27.16
N ARG A 298 -10.17 2.64 -27.52
CA ARG A 298 -11.21 3.21 -28.40
C ARG A 298 -10.70 3.44 -29.82
N ARG A 299 -9.41 3.69 -29.97
CA ARG A 299 -8.75 4.00 -31.25
C ARG A 299 -7.58 3.05 -31.50
N ILE A 300 -7.56 2.39 -32.64
CA ILE A 300 -6.58 1.38 -33.01
C ILE A 300 -5.78 1.97 -34.17
N ILE A 301 -4.53 2.34 -33.92
CA ILE A 301 -3.67 3.08 -34.84
C ILE A 301 -2.65 2.09 -35.43
N VAL A 302 -2.73 1.83 -36.73
CA VAL A 302 -1.92 0.78 -37.38
C VAL A 302 -1.27 1.29 -38.66
N PRO A 303 -0.12 0.72 -39.08
CA PRO A 303 0.50 1.10 -40.34
C PRO A 303 -0.48 0.95 -41.51
N GLU A 304 -0.49 1.91 -42.43
CA GLU A 304 -1.47 1.96 -43.54
C GLU A 304 -1.50 0.66 -44.37
N ASN A 305 -0.36 0.01 -44.51
CA ASN A 305 -0.20 -1.25 -45.24
C ASN A 305 -0.65 -2.50 -44.45
N LEU A 306 -1.05 -2.37 -43.18
CA LEU A 306 -1.49 -3.48 -42.32
C LEU A 306 -2.98 -3.40 -41.92
N ILE A 307 -3.74 -2.42 -42.42
CA ILE A 307 -5.17 -2.23 -42.08
C ILE A 307 -5.98 -3.51 -42.32
N GLY A 308 -5.86 -4.10 -43.52
CA GLY A 308 -6.59 -5.31 -43.88
C GLY A 308 -6.23 -6.52 -43.03
N ASP A 309 -4.93 -6.71 -42.74
CA ASP A 309 -4.44 -7.81 -41.91
C ASP A 309 -4.99 -7.71 -40.48
N VAL A 310 -4.94 -6.51 -39.89
CA VAL A 310 -5.45 -6.25 -38.54
C VAL A 310 -6.97 -6.41 -38.50
N GLN A 311 -7.70 -5.84 -39.48
CA GLN A 311 -9.15 -5.99 -39.57
C GLN A 311 -9.56 -7.47 -39.61
N ASN A 312 -8.93 -8.27 -40.46
CA ASN A 312 -9.24 -9.69 -40.61
C ASN A 312 -8.93 -10.48 -39.34
N ALA A 313 -7.73 -10.28 -38.77
CA ALA A 313 -7.31 -10.98 -37.56
C ALA A 313 -8.18 -10.61 -36.34
N LEU A 314 -8.49 -9.32 -36.17
CA LEU A 314 -9.31 -8.83 -35.08
C LEU A 314 -10.77 -9.29 -35.21
N SER A 315 -11.36 -9.22 -36.40
CA SER A 315 -12.74 -9.70 -36.65
C SER A 315 -12.88 -11.18 -36.30
N LYS A 316 -11.95 -12.01 -36.77
CA LYS A 316 -11.91 -13.44 -36.44
C LYS A 316 -11.76 -13.69 -34.94
N ALA A 317 -10.94 -12.89 -34.26
CA ALA A 317 -10.73 -13.01 -32.82
C ALA A 317 -11.97 -12.57 -32.01
N LEU A 318 -12.74 -11.61 -32.51
CA LEU A 318 -13.99 -11.15 -31.92
C LEU A 318 -15.13 -12.15 -32.13
N ASP A 319 -15.24 -12.78 -33.31
CA ASP A 319 -16.27 -13.80 -33.63
C ASP A 319 -16.21 -15.04 -32.72
N GLN A 320 -15.04 -15.33 -32.16
CA GLN A 320 -14.86 -16.42 -31.22
C GLN A 320 -15.40 -16.10 -29.82
N MET A 321 -15.90 -14.89 -29.59
CA MET A 321 -16.30 -14.46 -28.26
C MET A 321 -17.65 -15.05 -27.85
N LYS A 322 -17.65 -15.78 -26.73
CA LYS A 322 -18.87 -16.30 -26.10
C LYS A 322 -19.47 -15.22 -25.21
N ILE A 323 -20.63 -14.70 -25.63
CA ILE A 323 -21.37 -13.66 -24.94
C ILE A 323 -22.58 -14.29 -24.25
N GLY A 324 -22.89 -13.90 -23.01
CA GLY A 324 -24.08 -14.44 -22.35
C GLY A 324 -24.09 -14.26 -20.84
N ASN A 325 -24.86 -15.12 -20.17
CA ASN A 325 -25.04 -15.08 -18.72
C ASN A 325 -23.70 -15.35 -18.00
N PRO A 326 -23.24 -14.44 -17.11
CA PRO A 326 -22.01 -14.61 -16.33
C PRO A 326 -21.93 -15.87 -15.47
N LEU A 327 -23.07 -16.47 -15.12
CA LEU A 327 -23.11 -17.70 -14.32
C LEU A 327 -22.69 -18.94 -15.13
N ASN A 328 -22.75 -18.89 -16.47
CA ASN A 328 -22.25 -19.95 -17.32
C ASN A 328 -20.73 -19.83 -17.47
N ARG A 329 -20.01 -20.94 -17.25
CA ARG A 329 -18.54 -21.02 -17.34
C ARG A 329 -17.99 -20.87 -18.76
N GLU A 330 -18.82 -21.01 -19.78
CA GLU A 330 -18.44 -20.78 -21.18
C GLU A 330 -18.46 -19.31 -21.57
N THR A 331 -19.23 -18.49 -20.84
CA THR A 331 -19.30 -17.04 -21.06
C THR A 331 -17.92 -16.41 -20.85
N ARG A 332 -17.54 -15.52 -21.76
CA ARG A 332 -16.28 -14.77 -21.74
C ARG A 332 -16.49 -13.26 -21.77
N MET A 333 -17.64 -12.81 -22.28
CA MET A 333 -18.11 -11.42 -22.17
C MET A 333 -19.56 -11.44 -21.68
N GLY A 334 -19.89 -10.63 -20.68
CA GLY A 334 -21.27 -10.50 -20.21
C GLY A 334 -21.98 -9.29 -20.84
N SER A 335 -22.90 -8.68 -20.10
CA SER A 335 -23.69 -7.53 -20.58
C SER A 335 -23.09 -6.17 -20.19
N LEU A 336 -23.58 -5.11 -20.83
CA LEU A 336 -23.46 -3.76 -20.29
C LEU A 336 -24.22 -3.67 -18.96
N VAL A 337 -23.96 -2.65 -18.14
CA VAL A 337 -24.51 -2.56 -16.76
C VAL A 337 -26.04 -2.41 -16.70
N GLY A 338 -26.69 -2.06 -17.82
CA GLY A 338 -28.13 -1.91 -17.92
C GLY A 338 -28.61 -1.40 -19.28
N LYS A 339 -29.92 -1.45 -19.52
CA LYS A 339 -30.53 -1.03 -20.80
C LYS A 339 -30.35 0.46 -21.09
N ILE A 340 -30.33 1.31 -20.06
CA ILE A 340 -30.07 2.76 -20.24
C ILE A 340 -28.69 2.99 -20.84
N GLN A 341 -27.67 2.26 -20.37
CA GLN A 341 -26.31 2.34 -20.91
C GLN A 341 -26.23 1.70 -22.30
N PHE A 342 -26.97 0.61 -22.55
CA PHE A 342 -27.11 0.06 -23.90
C PHE A 342 -27.63 1.10 -24.90
N ASP A 343 -28.70 1.82 -24.55
CA ASP A 343 -29.30 2.85 -25.41
C ASP A 343 -28.36 4.05 -25.63
N GLU A 344 -27.59 4.45 -24.62
CA GLU A 344 -26.55 5.48 -24.79
C GLU A 344 -25.48 5.01 -25.78
N VAL A 345 -24.96 3.78 -25.63
CA VAL A 345 -23.95 3.25 -26.57
C VAL A 345 -24.52 3.16 -27.98
N GLN A 346 -25.77 2.72 -28.15
CA GLN A 346 -26.43 2.67 -29.46
C GLN A 346 -26.48 4.06 -30.12
N ARG A 347 -26.84 5.11 -29.36
CA ARG A 347 -26.80 6.49 -29.88
C ARG A 347 -25.40 6.93 -30.31
N LYS A 348 -24.34 6.52 -29.59
CA LYS A 348 -22.95 6.83 -29.99
C LYS A 348 -22.54 6.08 -31.25
N LEU A 349 -22.99 4.85 -31.44
CA LEU A 349 -22.76 4.09 -32.67
C LEU A 349 -23.34 4.82 -33.87
N ASP A 350 -24.55 5.36 -33.75
CA ASP A 350 -25.20 6.08 -34.85
C ASP A 350 -24.49 7.40 -35.18
N LEU A 351 -23.89 8.07 -34.19
CA LEU A 351 -23.02 9.23 -34.44
C LEU A 351 -21.73 8.82 -35.17
N LEU A 352 -21.08 7.71 -34.78
CA LEU A 352 -19.84 7.25 -35.41
C LEU A 352 -20.06 6.94 -36.90
N LYS A 353 -21.16 6.26 -37.25
CA LYS A 353 -21.54 5.92 -38.65
C LYS A 353 -21.63 7.13 -39.60
N ALA A 354 -21.70 8.36 -39.08
CA ALA A 354 -21.79 9.55 -39.92
C ALA A 354 -20.52 9.79 -40.76
N GLU A 355 -19.34 9.43 -40.26
CA GLU A 355 -18.07 9.61 -40.98
C GLU A 355 -17.22 8.33 -41.09
N THR A 356 -17.52 7.29 -40.30
CA THR A 356 -16.78 6.02 -40.32
C THR A 356 -17.60 4.86 -40.87
N GLU A 357 -16.89 3.88 -41.42
CA GLU A 357 -17.50 2.64 -41.91
C GLU A 357 -17.57 1.60 -40.79
N LEU A 358 -18.71 0.95 -40.59
CA LEU A 358 -18.84 -0.19 -39.69
C LEU A 358 -18.32 -1.45 -40.40
N ILE A 359 -17.09 -1.84 -40.12
CA ILE A 359 -16.39 -2.95 -40.79
C ILE A 359 -16.55 -4.30 -40.07
N TYR A 360 -17.02 -4.29 -38.83
CA TYR A 360 -17.41 -5.49 -38.08
C TYR A 360 -18.64 -5.20 -37.22
N ASP A 361 -19.68 -5.99 -37.45
CA ASP A 361 -20.96 -5.92 -36.74
C ASP A 361 -21.32 -7.31 -36.20
N GLY A 362 -20.62 -7.74 -35.14
CA GLY A 362 -20.72 -9.11 -34.63
C GLY A 362 -22.16 -9.56 -34.39
N LYS A 363 -22.49 -10.78 -34.83
CA LYS A 363 -23.81 -11.43 -34.65
C LYS A 363 -23.64 -12.70 -33.83
N HIS A 364 -23.58 -12.55 -32.51
CA HIS A 364 -23.35 -13.67 -31.59
C HIS A 364 -24.67 -14.22 -31.07
N ASP A 365 -24.79 -15.55 -31.06
CA ASP A 365 -25.75 -16.25 -30.22
C ASP A 365 -25.34 -16.09 -28.74
N LEU A 366 -26.32 -15.85 -27.88
CA LEU A 366 -26.09 -15.67 -26.46
C LEU A 366 -26.12 -17.01 -25.72
N VAL A 367 -25.23 -17.17 -24.74
CA VAL A 367 -25.18 -18.33 -23.84
C VAL A 367 -26.10 -18.08 -22.65
N ASP A 368 -27.14 -18.90 -22.48
CA ASP A 368 -28.12 -18.86 -21.36
C ASP A 368 -28.71 -17.47 -21.08
N ALA A 369 -28.89 -16.67 -22.13
CA ALA A 369 -29.39 -15.30 -22.05
C ALA A 369 -30.08 -14.90 -23.36
N ASP A 370 -30.77 -13.76 -23.35
CA ASP A 370 -31.45 -13.21 -24.52
C ASP A 370 -31.25 -11.69 -24.62
N TYR A 371 -31.34 -11.17 -25.85
CA TYR A 371 -31.17 -9.75 -26.15
C TYR A 371 -32.38 -8.89 -25.71
N GLU A 372 -33.56 -9.48 -25.52
CA GLU A 372 -34.77 -8.74 -25.15
C GLU A 372 -34.66 -8.25 -23.71
N ASN A 373 -34.37 -9.15 -22.78
CA ASN A 373 -34.34 -8.90 -21.33
C ASN A 373 -32.98 -8.36 -20.85
N GLY A 374 -31.87 -8.83 -21.44
CA GLY A 374 -30.52 -8.46 -21.02
C GLY A 374 -29.91 -7.28 -21.79
N ALA A 375 -28.96 -6.57 -21.18
CA ALA A 375 -28.25 -5.45 -21.81
C ALA A 375 -27.03 -5.91 -22.63
N PHE A 376 -27.19 -6.96 -23.45
CA PHE A 376 -26.09 -7.57 -24.22
C PHE A 376 -25.82 -6.80 -25.51
N MET A 377 -24.53 -6.57 -25.79
CA MET A 377 -24.08 -5.93 -27.04
C MET A 377 -22.91 -6.72 -27.62
N SER A 378 -23.02 -7.11 -28.90
CA SER A 378 -21.90 -7.68 -29.64
C SER A 378 -20.85 -6.60 -29.98
N PRO A 379 -19.54 -6.94 -30.05
CA PRO A 379 -18.51 -5.97 -30.38
C PRO A 379 -18.71 -5.31 -31.75
N LYS A 380 -18.33 -4.03 -31.86
CA LYS A 380 -18.42 -3.22 -33.08
C LYS A 380 -17.05 -2.64 -33.42
N LEU A 381 -16.60 -2.83 -34.66
CA LEU A 381 -15.35 -2.24 -35.16
C LEU A 381 -15.67 -1.30 -36.31
N PHE A 382 -15.20 -0.06 -36.20
CA PHE A 382 -15.27 0.93 -37.27
C PHE A 382 -13.93 1.10 -37.98
N LEU A 383 -13.95 1.59 -39.21
CA LEU A 383 -12.78 2.10 -39.93
C LEU A 383 -12.94 3.60 -40.16
N ASN A 384 -11.93 4.35 -39.73
CA ASN A 384 -11.70 5.71 -40.18
C ASN A 384 -10.50 5.70 -41.13
N ASP A 385 -10.79 5.67 -42.43
CA ASP A 385 -9.82 5.61 -43.52
C ASP A 385 -9.02 6.91 -43.70
N LYS A 386 -9.53 8.05 -43.20
CA LYS A 386 -8.89 9.36 -43.28
C LYS A 386 -8.85 10.04 -41.91
N PRO A 387 -8.08 9.50 -40.96
CA PRO A 387 -8.17 9.87 -39.55
C PRO A 387 -7.61 11.26 -39.23
N PHE A 388 -7.01 11.97 -40.20
CA PHE A 388 -6.65 13.39 -40.09
C PHE A 388 -7.80 14.33 -40.54
N ASP A 389 -8.65 13.89 -41.46
CA ASP A 389 -9.76 14.69 -41.99
C ASP A 389 -11.08 14.42 -41.22
N LYS A 390 -11.37 13.15 -40.94
CA LYS A 390 -12.60 12.69 -40.28
C LYS A 390 -12.43 12.68 -38.77
N ASN A 391 -13.16 13.56 -38.08
CA ASN A 391 -12.94 13.84 -36.66
C ASN A 391 -13.79 12.99 -35.73
N ILE A 392 -14.88 12.38 -36.19
CA ILE A 392 -15.88 11.77 -35.29
C ILE A 392 -15.28 10.76 -34.31
N SER A 393 -14.33 9.95 -34.76
CA SER A 393 -13.63 8.92 -33.97
C SER A 393 -12.66 9.49 -32.93
N HIS A 394 -12.37 10.79 -33.00
CA HIS A 394 -11.57 11.56 -32.05
C HIS A 394 -12.44 12.38 -31.10
N GLU A 395 -13.77 12.36 -31.25
CA GLU A 395 -14.71 13.20 -30.49
C GLU A 395 -15.79 12.42 -29.76
N VAL A 396 -16.24 11.31 -30.34
CA VAL A 396 -17.32 10.48 -29.80
C VAL A 396 -16.74 9.24 -29.14
N GLU A 397 -16.95 9.10 -27.84
CA GLU A 397 -16.73 7.85 -27.12
C GLU A 397 -18.02 7.04 -27.03
N ALA A 398 -17.99 5.80 -27.49
CA ALA A 398 -19.00 4.78 -27.23
C ALA A 398 -18.50 3.89 -26.08
N PHE A 399 -19.08 4.06 -24.88
CA PHE A 399 -18.64 3.38 -23.65
C PHE A 399 -19.15 1.93 -23.57
N GLY A 400 -18.73 1.11 -24.53
CA GLY A 400 -19.09 -0.30 -24.68
C GLY A 400 -18.04 -1.05 -25.51
N PRO A 401 -18.36 -2.21 -26.11
CA PRO A 401 -17.39 -3.02 -26.85
C PRO A 401 -17.17 -2.45 -28.27
N VAL A 402 -16.69 -1.21 -28.36
CA VAL A 402 -16.62 -0.42 -29.60
C VAL A 402 -15.24 0.22 -29.73
N SER A 403 -14.63 0.05 -30.91
CA SER A 403 -13.35 0.70 -31.26
C SER A 403 -13.33 1.10 -32.75
N THR A 404 -12.41 2.00 -33.11
CA THR A 404 -12.19 2.44 -34.50
C THR A 404 -10.74 2.21 -34.93
N LEU A 405 -10.55 1.56 -36.08
CA LEU A 405 -9.27 1.35 -36.76
C LEU A 405 -8.87 2.56 -37.61
N MET A 406 -7.58 2.90 -37.62
CA MET A 406 -7.03 4.11 -38.25
C MET A 406 -5.64 3.85 -38.84
N PRO A 407 -5.37 4.23 -40.11
CA PRO A 407 -4.04 4.12 -40.72
C PRO A 407 -3.10 5.26 -40.28
N TYR A 408 -1.79 4.97 -40.26
CA TYR A 408 -0.70 5.95 -40.13
C TYR A 408 0.53 5.51 -40.94
N LYS A 409 1.47 6.43 -41.20
CA LYS A 409 2.70 6.14 -41.97
C LYS A 409 3.96 5.94 -41.14
N ASP A 410 4.19 6.80 -40.15
CA ASP A 410 5.41 6.80 -39.34
C ASP A 410 5.14 7.16 -37.86
N ALA A 411 6.19 7.17 -37.04
CA ALA A 411 6.10 7.49 -35.62
C ALA A 411 5.52 8.90 -35.35
N GLU A 412 5.73 9.86 -36.25
CA GLU A 412 5.20 11.22 -36.10
C GLU A 412 3.68 11.21 -36.32
N GLU A 413 3.20 10.58 -37.40
CA GLU A 413 1.77 10.44 -37.64
C GLU A 413 1.07 9.61 -36.55
N ALA A 414 1.68 8.52 -36.07
CA ALA A 414 1.12 7.71 -34.98
C ALA A 414 0.93 8.55 -33.71
N ALA A 415 1.95 9.31 -33.31
CA ALA A 415 1.87 10.17 -32.14
C ALA A 415 0.89 11.35 -32.35
N ALA A 416 0.85 11.93 -33.55
CA ALA A 416 -0.09 12.99 -33.90
C ALA A 416 -1.54 12.50 -33.82
N LEU A 417 -1.84 11.31 -34.35
CA LEU A 417 -3.14 10.68 -34.23
C LEU A 417 -3.49 10.37 -32.78
N ALA A 418 -2.56 9.81 -32.00
CA ALA A 418 -2.78 9.57 -30.58
C ALA A 418 -3.21 10.85 -29.82
N LYS A 419 -2.57 11.99 -30.10
CA LYS A 419 -2.92 13.30 -29.52
C LYS A 419 -4.29 13.82 -29.90
N ARG A 420 -4.88 13.40 -31.03
CA ARG A 420 -6.22 13.83 -31.45
C ARG A 420 -7.34 13.39 -30.49
N GLY A 421 -7.06 12.47 -29.57
CA GLY A 421 -7.96 12.18 -28.44
C GLY A 421 -8.20 13.36 -27.48
N LYS A 422 -7.44 14.46 -27.63
CA LYS A 422 -7.52 15.69 -26.82
C LYS A 422 -7.26 15.45 -25.34
N GLY A 423 -6.35 14.50 -25.04
CA GLY A 423 -5.99 14.07 -23.69
C GLY A 423 -6.70 12.78 -23.29
N SER A 424 -5.93 11.75 -22.99
CA SER A 424 -6.41 10.40 -22.70
C SER A 424 -5.82 9.87 -21.39
N LEU A 425 -6.48 8.89 -20.78
CA LEU A 425 -5.97 8.18 -19.60
C LEU A 425 -4.76 7.32 -19.96
N VAL A 426 -4.85 6.54 -21.04
CA VAL A 426 -3.79 5.62 -21.44
C VAL A 426 -3.64 5.54 -22.97
N GLY A 427 -2.40 5.36 -23.43
CA GLY A 427 -2.10 4.93 -24.79
C GLY A 427 -1.11 3.77 -24.77
N SER A 428 -1.26 2.80 -25.68
CA SER A 428 -0.31 1.69 -25.82
C SER A 428 0.48 1.69 -27.11
N ILE A 429 1.64 1.08 -27.06
CA ILE A 429 2.51 0.81 -28.20
C ILE A 429 2.89 -0.67 -28.16
N VAL A 430 2.66 -1.39 -29.25
CA VAL A 430 3.03 -2.81 -29.37
C VAL A 430 4.07 -2.96 -30.47
N SER A 431 5.33 -3.14 -30.09
CA SER A 431 6.50 -3.13 -30.97
C SER A 431 7.73 -3.68 -30.25
N HIS A 432 8.67 -4.31 -30.97
CA HIS A 432 9.97 -4.72 -30.46
C HIS A 432 11.09 -3.75 -30.88
N ASP A 433 10.79 -2.76 -31.75
CA ASP A 433 11.73 -1.71 -32.15
C ASP A 433 11.84 -0.64 -31.05
N GLU A 434 12.94 -0.70 -30.28
CA GLU A 434 13.24 0.23 -29.20
C GLU A 434 13.25 1.71 -29.64
N LYS A 435 13.70 2.01 -30.87
CA LYS A 435 13.76 3.39 -31.37
C LYS A 435 12.37 3.92 -31.64
N PHE A 436 11.55 3.12 -32.33
CA PHE A 436 10.15 3.47 -32.60
C PHE A 436 9.37 3.67 -31.30
N VAL A 437 9.54 2.75 -30.34
CA VAL A 437 8.90 2.82 -29.02
C VAL A 437 9.32 4.09 -28.28
N ALA A 438 10.61 4.36 -28.16
CA ALA A 438 11.11 5.53 -27.42
C ALA A 438 10.63 6.85 -28.03
N GLU A 439 10.74 6.98 -29.35
CA GLU A 439 10.33 8.17 -30.08
C GLU A 439 8.82 8.43 -29.96
N THR A 440 8.01 7.38 -30.20
CA THR A 440 6.54 7.49 -30.15
C THR A 440 6.05 7.75 -28.72
N SER A 441 6.64 7.09 -27.71
CA SER A 441 6.24 7.21 -26.30
C SER A 441 6.38 8.64 -25.78
N TRP A 442 7.56 9.24 -25.91
CA TRP A 442 7.81 10.61 -25.45
C TRP A 442 6.90 11.61 -26.17
N LYS A 443 6.71 11.46 -27.48
CA LYS A 443 5.82 12.33 -28.27
C LYS A 443 4.37 12.23 -27.78
N MET A 444 3.89 11.06 -27.39
CA MET A 444 2.53 10.85 -26.87
C MET A 444 2.32 11.33 -25.42
N ALA A 445 3.35 11.23 -24.57
CA ALA A 445 3.25 11.35 -23.11
C ALA A 445 2.60 12.65 -22.61
N SER A 446 2.79 13.78 -23.30
CA SER A 446 2.17 15.07 -22.95
C SER A 446 0.63 15.07 -22.98
N THR A 447 0.01 14.04 -23.58
CA THR A 447 -1.45 13.92 -23.74
C THR A 447 -2.01 12.62 -23.16
N HIS A 448 -1.18 11.81 -22.49
CA HIS A 448 -1.60 10.53 -21.92
C HIS A 448 -1.07 10.41 -20.50
N GLY A 449 -1.92 10.08 -19.52
CA GLY A 449 -1.43 9.88 -18.16
C GLY A 449 -0.60 8.61 -17.99
N ARG A 450 -0.80 7.62 -18.86
CA ARG A 450 0.00 6.39 -18.90
C ARG A 450 0.32 5.99 -20.32
N ILE A 451 1.58 5.63 -20.58
CA ILE A 451 2.01 4.93 -21.79
C ILE A 451 2.29 3.48 -21.42
N PHE A 452 1.63 2.55 -22.12
CA PHE A 452 1.78 1.11 -21.92
C PHE A 452 2.51 0.48 -23.12
N VAL A 453 3.71 -0.05 -22.91
CA VAL A 453 4.49 -0.71 -23.98
C VAL A 453 4.42 -2.22 -23.82
N LEU A 454 4.04 -2.92 -24.88
CA LEU A 454 3.91 -4.38 -24.90
C LEU A 454 4.79 -4.98 -26.00
N ASN A 455 5.55 -6.02 -25.66
CA ASN A 455 6.32 -6.80 -26.62
C ASN A 455 6.51 -8.25 -26.13
N ARG A 456 7.20 -9.08 -26.92
CA ARG A 456 7.47 -10.49 -26.56
C ARG A 456 8.21 -10.68 -25.23
N ASP A 457 8.98 -9.70 -24.77
CA ASP A 457 9.84 -9.81 -23.59
C ASP A 457 9.06 -9.58 -22.29
N ASN A 458 8.04 -8.71 -22.31
CA ASN A 458 7.25 -8.37 -21.12
C ASN A 458 5.82 -8.97 -21.10
N ALA A 459 5.34 -9.51 -22.22
CA ALA A 459 3.94 -9.95 -22.35
C ALA A 459 3.49 -11.02 -21.35
N LYS A 460 4.40 -11.86 -20.84
CA LYS A 460 4.07 -12.95 -19.90
C LYS A 460 3.69 -12.44 -18.50
N GLU A 461 4.24 -11.30 -18.10
CA GLU A 461 4.04 -10.69 -16.78
C GLU A 461 3.27 -9.36 -16.87
N SER A 462 2.87 -8.99 -18.09
CA SER A 462 2.09 -7.80 -18.36
C SER A 462 0.77 -7.80 -17.58
N THR A 463 0.44 -6.63 -17.02
CA THR A 463 -0.83 -6.38 -16.32
C THR A 463 -1.93 -5.92 -17.28
N GLY A 464 -1.58 -5.62 -18.53
CA GLY A 464 -2.49 -5.18 -19.59
C GLY A 464 -2.71 -3.66 -19.64
N HIS A 465 -3.22 -3.20 -20.78
CA HIS A 465 -3.54 -1.81 -21.06
C HIS A 465 -4.57 -1.27 -20.06
N GLY A 466 -5.65 -2.02 -19.81
CA GLY A 466 -6.80 -1.56 -19.06
C GLY A 466 -6.78 -1.85 -17.56
N SER A 467 -5.61 -2.11 -16.97
CA SER A 467 -5.44 -2.38 -15.53
C SER A 467 -4.63 -1.27 -14.87
N PRO A 468 -5.26 -0.26 -14.25
CA PRO A 468 -4.54 0.78 -13.53
C PRO A 468 -3.88 0.17 -12.28
N LEU A 469 -2.56 0.32 -12.17
CA LEU A 469 -1.82 -0.17 -11.01
C LEU A 469 -1.77 0.89 -9.91
N PRO A 470 -2.05 0.55 -8.64
CA PRO A 470 -2.07 1.52 -7.53
C PRO A 470 -0.78 2.33 -7.33
N THR A 471 0.36 1.78 -7.76
CA THR A 471 1.68 2.41 -7.68
C THR A 471 2.00 3.33 -8.86
N LEU A 472 1.17 3.32 -9.91
CA LEU A 472 1.33 4.14 -11.11
C LEU A 472 0.18 5.14 -11.19
N MET A 473 0.43 6.26 -11.87
CA MET A 473 -0.59 7.30 -12.01
C MET A 473 -1.78 6.79 -12.85
N HIS A 474 -2.99 7.10 -12.38
CA HIS A 474 -4.22 6.92 -13.11
C HIS A 474 -4.91 8.28 -13.27
N GLY A 475 -5.10 8.73 -14.51
CA GLY A 475 -5.52 10.09 -14.79
C GLY A 475 -5.02 10.50 -16.16
N GLY A 476 -5.26 11.74 -16.56
CA GLY A 476 -4.83 12.22 -17.86
C GLY A 476 -5.25 13.66 -18.12
N PRO A 477 -4.52 14.39 -18.99
CA PRO A 477 -4.82 15.78 -19.28
C PRO A 477 -6.09 15.93 -20.14
N GLY A 478 -6.53 17.18 -20.33
CA GLY A 478 -7.55 17.53 -21.33
C GLY A 478 -8.89 16.81 -21.09
N ARG A 479 -9.35 16.04 -22.10
CA ARG A 479 -10.65 15.36 -22.07
C ARG A 479 -10.76 14.36 -20.91
N ALA A 480 -9.69 13.63 -20.61
CA ALA A 480 -9.62 12.69 -19.49
C ALA A 480 -9.78 13.38 -18.11
N GLY A 481 -9.76 14.71 -18.06
CA GLY A 481 -10.25 15.52 -16.94
C GLY A 481 -9.20 16.36 -16.24
N GLY A 482 -7.91 16.09 -16.51
CA GLY A 482 -6.77 16.78 -15.89
C GLY A 482 -6.49 16.35 -14.46
N GLY A 483 -7.20 15.33 -13.96
CA GLY A 483 -7.00 14.75 -12.65
C GLY A 483 -5.87 13.71 -12.61
N GLU A 484 -5.40 13.44 -11.40
CA GLU A 484 -4.43 12.41 -11.08
C GLU A 484 -4.89 11.65 -9.83
N GLU A 485 -5.02 10.34 -9.96
CA GLU A 485 -5.37 9.38 -8.92
C GLU A 485 -4.26 8.31 -8.85
N MET A 486 -4.28 7.52 -7.78
CA MET A 486 -3.26 6.51 -7.52
C MET A 486 -1.82 7.08 -7.49
N GLY A 487 -0.89 6.59 -8.31
CA GLY A 487 0.48 7.12 -8.37
C GLY A 487 1.35 6.78 -7.15
N GLY A 488 0.99 5.74 -6.40
CA GLY A 488 1.68 5.39 -5.17
C GLY A 488 1.60 6.52 -4.16
N LEU A 489 2.74 7.06 -3.71
CA LEU A 489 2.74 8.13 -2.72
C LEU A 489 2.21 9.46 -3.27
N ASN A 490 2.30 9.69 -4.57
CA ASN A 490 1.90 10.95 -5.19
C ASN A 490 0.39 11.21 -5.03
N GLY A 491 -0.45 10.17 -5.07
CA GLY A 491 -1.91 10.31 -4.89
C GLY A 491 -2.32 10.81 -3.51
N LEU A 492 -1.44 10.78 -2.51
CA LEU A 492 -1.74 11.36 -1.20
C LEU A 492 -1.67 12.89 -1.23
N HIS A 493 -0.87 13.49 -2.12
CA HIS A 493 -0.67 14.95 -2.16
C HIS A 493 -1.98 15.70 -2.38
N PHE A 494 -2.92 15.12 -3.14
CA PHE A 494 -4.24 15.72 -3.35
C PHE A 494 -5.02 15.94 -2.04
N PHE A 495 -4.76 15.13 -1.01
CA PHE A 495 -5.41 15.19 0.30
C PHE A 495 -4.59 15.90 1.37
N LEU A 496 -3.32 16.21 1.09
CA LEU A 496 -2.40 16.80 2.05
C LEU A 496 -2.17 18.29 1.76
N GLN A 497 -2.11 19.11 2.79
CA GLN A 497 -1.68 20.50 2.70
C GLN A 497 -0.17 20.59 2.84
N LYS A 498 0.51 21.07 1.79
CA LYS A 498 1.94 21.37 1.80
C LYS A 498 2.19 22.72 2.43
N THR A 499 3.07 22.76 3.42
CA THR A 499 3.41 23.98 4.17
C THR A 499 4.92 24.08 4.27
N ALA A 500 5.47 25.23 3.85
CA ALA A 500 6.87 25.54 4.08
C ALA A 500 7.06 25.95 5.55
N ILE A 501 7.96 25.28 6.25
CA ILE A 501 8.33 25.57 7.63
C ILE A 501 9.76 26.11 7.63
N GLN A 502 9.96 27.25 8.27
CA GLN A 502 11.26 27.90 8.40
C GLN A 502 11.60 28.06 9.88
N GLY A 503 12.87 27.90 10.23
CA GLY A 503 13.30 27.96 11.62
C GLY A 503 14.77 27.64 11.81
N SER A 504 15.20 27.64 13.07
CA SER A 504 16.51 27.13 13.44
C SER A 504 16.56 25.60 13.31
N PRO A 505 17.76 24.99 13.22
CA PRO A 505 17.91 23.54 13.19
C PRO A 505 17.16 22.83 14.35
N ASP A 506 17.20 23.37 15.56
CA ASP A 506 16.50 22.78 16.72
C ASP A 506 14.98 22.82 16.58
N ILE A 507 14.44 23.95 16.13
CA ILE A 507 13.00 24.11 15.92
C ILE A 507 12.53 23.20 14.78
N LEU A 508 13.27 23.11 13.68
CA LEU A 508 12.94 22.17 12.61
C LEU A 508 13.03 20.72 13.10
N THR A 509 14.01 20.37 13.93
CA THR A 509 14.10 19.04 14.54
C THR A 509 12.89 18.73 15.42
N ALA A 510 12.47 19.69 16.24
CA ALA A 510 11.32 19.54 17.12
C ALA A 510 9.99 19.39 16.35
N ILE A 511 9.80 20.16 15.27
CA ILE A 511 8.60 20.12 14.41
C ILE A 511 8.57 18.83 13.61
N THR A 512 9.64 18.53 12.86
CA THR A 512 9.67 17.43 11.89
C THR A 512 9.84 16.05 12.52
N LYS A 513 10.34 15.99 13.77
CA LYS A 513 10.81 14.76 14.42
C LYS A 513 11.95 14.08 13.65
N ILE A 514 12.69 14.85 12.85
CA ILE A 514 13.89 14.43 12.13
C ILE A 514 15.02 15.36 12.53
N TYR A 515 16.14 14.80 12.98
CA TYR A 515 17.31 15.60 13.33
C TYR A 515 17.79 16.41 12.12
N THR A 516 17.85 17.72 12.31
CA THR A 516 18.36 18.66 11.32
C THR A 516 19.81 18.97 11.64
N GLN A 517 20.70 18.86 10.66
CA GLN A 517 22.12 19.16 10.84
C GLN A 517 22.31 20.59 11.39
N GLY A 518 23.17 20.74 12.40
CA GLY A 518 23.36 21.99 13.14
C GLY A 518 22.44 22.16 14.36
N ALA A 519 21.52 21.22 14.62
CA ALA A 519 20.78 21.16 15.88
C ALA A 519 21.67 20.71 17.05
N GLU A 520 21.21 20.97 18.26
CA GLU A 520 21.88 20.57 19.50
C GLU A 520 21.97 19.05 19.61
N LYS A 521 23.19 18.56 19.82
CA LYS A 521 23.49 17.14 20.02
C LYS A 521 23.24 16.77 21.49
N LYS A 522 22.50 15.69 21.74
CA LYS A 522 22.17 15.24 23.09
C LYS A 522 23.00 14.03 23.49
N TYR A 523 23.86 14.19 24.48
CA TYR A 523 24.73 13.11 24.94
C TYR A 523 24.15 12.42 26.17
N SER A 524 24.43 11.11 26.31
CA SER A 524 24.06 10.33 27.49
C SER A 524 25.13 9.30 27.83
N ASP A 525 25.24 8.93 29.11
CA ASP A 525 26.21 7.92 29.57
C ASP A 525 26.04 6.55 28.89
N LYS A 526 24.81 6.24 28.45
CA LYS A 526 24.49 5.01 27.73
C LYS A 526 24.74 5.19 26.24
N HIS A 527 25.67 4.41 25.70
CA HIS A 527 25.95 4.35 24.26
C HIS A 527 24.66 4.18 23.45
N PRO A 528 24.39 4.97 22.38
CA PRO A 528 23.12 4.94 21.66
C PRO A 528 22.75 3.55 21.08
N PHE A 529 23.71 2.79 20.57
CA PHE A 529 23.50 1.40 20.11
C PHE A 529 23.14 0.38 21.21
N GLN A 530 23.20 0.76 22.49
CA GLN A 530 22.73 -0.05 23.61
C GLN A 530 21.30 0.30 24.05
N LYS A 531 20.66 1.29 23.42
CA LYS A 531 19.28 1.70 23.67
C LYS A 531 18.31 0.84 22.84
N TYR A 532 17.20 0.41 23.43
CA TYR A 532 16.10 -0.20 22.68
C TYR A 532 15.41 0.86 21.81
N PHE A 533 14.65 0.42 20.80
CA PHE A 533 13.98 1.34 19.87
C PHE A 533 13.15 2.42 20.57
N GLU A 534 12.43 2.09 21.65
CA GLU A 534 11.64 3.03 22.45
C GLU A 534 12.50 4.02 23.24
N GLU A 535 13.73 3.64 23.62
CA GLU A 535 14.65 4.44 24.43
C GLU A 535 15.47 5.43 23.60
N VAL A 536 15.58 5.23 22.29
CA VAL A 536 16.27 6.17 21.39
C VAL A 536 15.40 7.41 21.20
N GLU A 537 15.97 8.59 21.43
CA GLU A 537 15.35 9.86 21.05
C GLU A 537 16.05 10.48 19.85
N VAL A 538 15.31 11.21 19.02
CA VAL A 538 15.91 11.96 17.90
C VAL A 538 16.83 13.05 18.48
N GLY A 539 18.06 13.11 17.99
CA GLY A 539 19.14 13.94 18.54
C GLY A 539 20.06 13.22 19.53
N ASP A 540 19.73 11.99 19.97
CA ASP A 540 20.66 11.17 20.77
C ASP A 540 21.99 11.01 20.03
N SER A 541 23.07 11.42 20.66
CA SER A 541 24.37 11.58 20.03
C SER A 541 25.47 10.83 20.77
N LEU A 542 26.46 10.38 20.01
CA LEU A 542 27.73 9.86 20.48
C LEU A 542 28.85 10.63 19.81
N GLU A 543 29.77 11.15 20.62
CA GLU A 543 31.08 11.59 20.16
C GLU A 543 32.07 10.45 20.40
N THR A 544 32.81 10.05 19.37
CA THR A 544 33.81 8.99 19.48
C THR A 544 35.16 9.53 19.92
N ALA A 545 36.06 8.63 20.34
CA ALA A 545 37.48 8.99 20.39
C ALA A 545 38.01 9.34 18.98
N GLY A 546 39.07 10.16 18.93
CA GLY A 546 39.76 10.47 17.69
C GLY A 546 40.66 9.32 17.22
N ARG A 547 40.76 9.11 15.90
CA ARG A 547 41.68 8.18 15.25
C ARG A 547 42.54 8.91 14.22
N THR A 548 43.86 8.88 14.39
CA THR A 548 44.79 9.40 13.39
C THR A 548 44.92 8.43 12.23
N VAL A 549 44.66 8.91 11.02
CA VAL A 549 44.85 8.17 9.78
C VAL A 549 46.32 8.19 9.41
N THR A 550 46.90 7.03 9.12
CA THR A 550 48.33 6.91 8.79
C THR A 550 48.53 6.44 7.35
N GLN A 551 49.75 6.63 6.81
CA GLN A 551 50.10 6.06 5.51
C GLN A 551 49.92 4.53 5.49
N ALA A 552 50.18 3.85 6.61
CA ALA A 552 49.96 2.41 6.74
C ALA A 552 48.48 2.04 6.63
N ASP A 553 47.55 2.86 7.15
CA ASP A 553 46.12 2.65 6.96
C ASP A 553 45.74 2.73 5.47
N ILE A 554 46.25 3.74 4.75
CA ILE A 554 45.97 3.94 3.31
C ILE A 554 46.49 2.74 2.51
N VAL A 555 47.73 2.30 2.76
CA VAL A 555 48.32 1.14 2.09
C VAL A 555 47.57 -0.15 2.42
N ASN A 556 47.30 -0.40 3.71
CA ASN A 556 46.58 -1.60 4.14
C ASN A 556 45.17 -1.66 3.57
N PHE A 557 44.47 -0.52 3.55
CA PHE A 557 43.14 -0.46 2.97
C PHE A 557 43.17 -0.67 1.45
N SER A 558 44.15 -0.10 0.74
CA SER A 558 44.37 -0.38 -0.69
C SER A 558 44.50 -1.88 -0.93
N ASN A 559 45.33 -2.56 -0.14
CA ASN A 559 45.60 -3.99 -0.30
C ASN A 559 44.37 -4.86 0.03
N VAL A 560 43.61 -4.54 1.09
CA VAL A 560 42.46 -5.36 1.51
C VAL A 560 41.21 -5.11 0.66
N SER A 561 40.99 -3.86 0.22
CA SER A 561 39.86 -3.48 -0.63
C SER A 561 40.13 -3.70 -2.11
N TRP A 562 41.40 -3.85 -2.48
CA TRP A 562 41.92 -3.86 -3.84
C TRP A 562 41.77 -2.53 -4.59
N ASP A 563 41.42 -1.45 -3.89
CA ASP A 563 41.36 -0.10 -4.45
C ASP A 563 42.75 0.54 -4.45
N HIS A 564 43.47 0.31 -5.54
CA HIS A 564 44.79 0.92 -5.81
C HIS A 564 44.69 2.21 -6.63
N PHE A 565 43.57 2.93 -6.59
CA PHE A 565 43.42 4.20 -7.29
C PHE A 565 44.57 5.16 -6.99
N TYR A 566 45.10 5.81 -8.03
CA TYR A 566 46.38 6.53 -7.98
C TYR A 566 46.42 7.62 -6.90
N ALA A 567 45.28 8.26 -6.59
CA ALA A 567 45.18 9.29 -5.56
C ALA A 567 45.48 8.77 -4.14
N HIS A 568 45.49 7.46 -3.93
CA HIS A 568 45.79 6.81 -2.65
C HIS A 568 47.18 6.15 -2.62
N THR A 569 47.73 5.81 -3.79
CA THR A 569 48.88 4.88 -3.90
C THR A 569 50.08 5.45 -4.64
N ASP A 570 49.91 6.49 -5.47
CA ASP A 570 50.96 7.04 -6.32
C ASP A 570 51.08 8.56 -6.14
N ALA A 571 52.06 8.96 -5.32
CA ALA A 571 52.38 10.37 -5.08
C ALA A 571 52.90 11.10 -6.33
N THR A 572 53.32 10.40 -7.39
CA THR A 572 53.85 11.02 -8.62
C THR A 572 52.76 11.36 -9.64
N SER A 573 51.55 10.82 -9.47
CA SER A 573 50.42 10.97 -10.40
C SER A 573 49.36 12.00 -9.95
N LEU A 574 49.72 12.94 -9.07
CA LEU A 574 48.79 13.94 -8.52
C LEU A 574 48.74 15.26 -9.31
N THR A 575 49.62 15.44 -10.30
CA THR A 575 49.67 16.65 -11.12
C THR A 575 48.36 16.84 -11.89
N GLY A 576 47.73 18.01 -11.78
CA GLY A 576 46.44 18.32 -12.42
C GLY A 576 45.21 17.82 -11.64
N THR A 577 45.41 17.25 -10.45
CA THR A 577 44.33 16.87 -9.54
C THR A 577 44.11 17.95 -8.47
N ILE A 578 43.10 17.75 -7.61
CA ILE A 578 42.82 18.64 -6.47
C ILE A 578 43.61 18.27 -5.20
N PHE A 579 44.49 17.27 -5.26
CA PHE A 579 45.19 16.73 -4.09
C PHE A 579 46.68 17.08 -4.13
N ASP A 580 47.19 17.59 -3.01
CA ASP A 580 48.61 17.91 -2.86
C ASP A 580 49.48 16.67 -2.53
N GLU A 581 48.88 15.66 -1.91
CA GLU A 581 49.51 14.41 -1.48
C GLU A 581 48.52 13.24 -1.63
N VAL A 582 49.01 12.00 -1.45
CA VAL A 582 48.12 10.84 -1.43
C VAL A 582 47.15 10.95 -0.25
N VAL A 583 45.87 10.73 -0.53
CA VAL A 583 44.78 10.87 0.44
C VAL A 583 44.26 9.50 0.87
N ALA A 584 43.59 9.45 2.01
CA ALA A 584 42.90 8.24 2.43
C ALA A 584 41.66 7.95 1.57
N HIS A 585 41.33 6.67 1.40
CA HIS A 585 40.12 6.25 0.69
C HIS A 585 38.87 6.75 1.42
N GLY A 586 37.89 7.26 0.68
CA GLY A 586 36.57 7.57 1.27
C GLY A 586 35.95 6.37 1.99
N TYR A 587 36.05 5.17 1.38
CA TYR A 587 35.56 3.93 2.00
C TYR A 587 36.37 3.50 3.22
N PHE A 588 37.65 3.84 3.29
CA PHE A 588 38.42 3.67 4.52
C PHE A 588 37.87 4.58 5.63
N ILE A 589 37.60 5.86 5.33
CA ILE A 589 37.04 6.81 6.30
C ILE A 589 35.70 6.29 6.86
N LEU A 590 34.79 5.80 6.01
CA LEU A 590 33.54 5.19 6.45
C LEU A 590 33.76 3.94 7.32
N SER A 591 34.70 3.09 6.92
CA SER A 591 35.03 1.85 7.64
C SER A 591 35.67 2.15 9.01
N ALA A 592 36.58 3.11 9.06
CA ALA A 592 37.19 3.62 10.28
C ALA A 592 36.15 4.27 11.19
N ALA A 593 35.22 5.05 10.63
CA ALA A 593 34.13 5.66 11.38
C ALA A 593 33.23 4.60 12.02
N ALA A 594 32.81 3.57 11.28
CA ALA A 594 32.05 2.45 11.82
C ALA A 594 32.79 1.73 12.96
N GLY A 595 34.11 1.52 12.80
CA GLY A 595 34.94 0.96 13.87
C GLY A 595 34.96 1.79 15.16
N LEU A 596 34.70 3.11 15.08
CA LEU A 596 34.68 4.03 16.22
C LEU A 596 33.31 4.09 16.92
N PHE A 597 32.19 4.12 16.17
CA PHE A 597 30.86 4.31 16.76
C PHE A 597 30.08 3.01 17.02
N VAL A 598 30.48 1.88 16.44
CA VAL A 598 29.77 0.61 16.66
C VAL A 598 30.18 -0.01 17.99
N SER A 599 29.20 -0.28 18.86
CA SER A 599 29.44 -1.02 20.10
C SER A 599 29.70 -2.50 19.83
N GLY A 600 30.84 -3.04 20.30
CA GLY A 600 31.18 -4.47 20.19
C GLY A 600 30.39 -5.42 21.10
N LYS A 601 29.64 -4.92 22.10
CA LYS A 601 28.81 -5.76 23.00
C LYS A 601 27.44 -6.05 22.38
N LYS A 602 26.93 -7.28 22.55
CA LYS A 602 25.55 -7.65 22.17
C LYS A 602 24.55 -6.71 22.83
N GLY A 603 23.70 -6.08 22.03
CA GLY A 603 22.71 -5.10 22.48
C GLY A 603 21.43 -5.14 21.62
N PRO A 604 20.59 -4.09 21.69
CA PRO A 604 19.34 -4.01 20.94
C PRO A 604 19.52 -3.83 19.43
N VAL A 605 20.68 -3.36 18.97
CA VAL A 605 20.98 -3.31 17.53
C VAL A 605 21.06 -4.73 16.98
N ILE A 606 20.18 -5.04 16.03
CA ILE A 606 20.08 -6.35 15.36
C ILE A 606 21.01 -6.39 14.16
N ALA A 607 20.94 -5.36 13.30
CA ALA A 607 21.72 -5.29 12.07
C ALA A 607 21.92 -3.83 11.63
N ASN A 608 23.13 -3.48 11.23
CA ASN A 608 23.39 -2.29 10.42
C ASN A 608 23.40 -2.74 8.95
N TYR A 609 22.36 -2.43 8.19
CA TYR A 609 22.10 -3.08 6.90
C TYR A 609 22.07 -2.13 5.70
N GLY A 610 22.15 -0.81 5.93
CA GLY A 610 22.04 0.17 4.87
C GLY A 610 22.84 1.44 5.12
N LEU A 611 23.21 2.08 4.03
CA LEU A 611 23.93 3.35 3.96
C LEU A 611 23.23 4.22 2.91
N GLU A 612 22.86 5.43 3.28
CA GLU A 612 22.20 6.44 2.45
C GLU A 612 23.04 7.73 2.45
N ASN A 613 22.99 8.49 1.35
CA ASN A 613 23.53 9.86 1.26
C ASN A 613 24.98 10.02 1.77
N ALA A 614 25.87 9.08 1.41
CA ALA A 614 27.29 9.18 1.74
C ALA A 614 27.98 10.18 0.80
N ALA A 615 28.56 11.22 1.38
CA ALA A 615 29.29 12.26 0.66
C ALA A 615 30.63 12.57 1.34
N PHE A 616 31.64 12.89 0.54
CA PHE A 616 32.99 13.25 0.97
C PHE A 616 33.29 14.68 0.52
N PHE A 617 33.51 15.59 1.48
CA PHE A 617 33.61 17.02 1.21
C PHE A 617 35.05 17.54 1.21
N LYS A 618 35.91 16.90 2.01
CA LYS A 618 37.32 17.28 2.17
C LYS A 618 38.19 16.02 2.18
N PRO A 619 39.38 16.07 1.56
CA PRO A 619 40.34 14.98 1.68
C PRO A 619 40.82 14.82 3.11
N VAL A 620 41.18 13.58 3.46
CA VAL A 620 41.85 13.23 4.71
C VAL A 620 43.23 12.73 4.35
N TYR A 621 44.27 13.39 4.87
CA TYR A 621 45.67 13.03 4.59
C TYR A 621 46.24 12.12 5.68
N ALA A 622 47.37 11.50 5.40
CA ALA A 622 48.14 10.84 6.46
C ALA A 622 48.56 11.89 7.52
N GLY A 623 48.30 11.58 8.79
CA GLY A 623 48.49 12.50 9.92
C GLY A 623 47.22 13.23 10.36
N ASP A 624 46.16 13.26 9.55
CA ASP A 624 44.87 13.83 9.98
C ASP A 624 44.19 12.91 11.01
N THR A 625 43.61 13.51 12.05
CA THR A 625 42.82 12.80 13.05
C THR A 625 41.34 12.98 12.74
N ILE A 626 40.61 11.88 12.62
CA ILE A 626 39.16 11.88 12.44
C ILE A 626 38.43 11.59 13.74
N THR A 627 37.35 12.33 13.99
CA THR A 627 36.39 12.12 15.07
C THR A 627 35.00 11.97 14.47
N VAL A 628 34.16 11.10 15.05
CA VAL A 628 32.82 10.83 14.52
C VAL A 628 31.76 11.28 15.51
N TYR A 629 30.77 12.00 14.99
CA TYR A 629 29.50 12.25 15.66
C TYR A 629 28.43 11.35 15.05
N LEU A 630 27.93 10.41 15.85
CA LEU A 630 26.81 9.55 15.48
C LEU A 630 25.55 10.06 16.18
N THR A 631 24.58 10.57 15.41
CA THR A 631 23.35 11.17 15.94
C THR A 631 22.11 10.45 15.44
N ALA A 632 21.16 10.11 16.32
CA ALA A 632 19.88 9.51 15.94
C ALA A 632 19.08 10.51 15.10
N LYS A 633 18.97 10.24 13.81
CA LYS A 633 18.37 11.15 12.83
C LYS A 633 16.85 11.00 12.75
N GLU A 634 16.38 9.77 12.62
CA GLU A 634 14.97 9.48 12.42
C GLU A 634 14.64 8.08 12.94
N LYS A 635 13.43 7.89 13.45
CA LYS A 635 12.93 6.58 13.87
C LYS A 635 11.75 6.16 12.99
N ILE A 636 11.91 5.04 12.30
CA ILE A 636 10.87 4.44 11.47
C ILE A 636 10.39 3.17 12.16
N ASN A 637 9.12 3.19 12.54
CA ASN A 637 8.48 2.03 13.13
C ASN A 637 8.27 0.96 12.05
N ARG A 638 8.73 -0.28 12.31
CA ARG A 638 8.39 -1.42 11.46
C ARG A 638 7.46 -2.37 12.20
N GLY A 639 6.53 -2.93 11.43
CA GLY A 639 5.72 -4.06 11.88
C GLY A 639 6.55 -5.32 12.04
N VAL A 640 5.97 -6.31 12.71
CA VAL A 640 6.51 -7.67 12.77
C VAL A 640 5.98 -8.44 11.57
N LYS A 641 6.86 -9.08 10.79
CA LYS A 641 6.48 -10.02 9.73
C LYS A 641 7.22 -11.33 9.95
N GLY A 642 6.47 -12.43 9.98
CA GLY A 642 7.04 -13.76 10.19
C GLY A 642 7.75 -13.88 11.53
N ARG A 643 8.75 -14.76 11.56
CA ARG A 643 9.63 -15.03 12.71
C ARG A 643 10.73 -13.99 12.90
N ASN A 644 10.36 -12.71 12.96
CA ASN A 644 11.28 -11.61 13.20
C ASN A 644 10.99 -10.95 14.54
N ILE A 645 12.03 -10.67 15.33
CA ILE A 645 11.89 -9.94 16.59
C ILE A 645 11.28 -8.55 16.29
N PRO A 646 10.33 -8.08 17.12
CA PRO A 646 9.77 -6.75 16.99
C PRO A 646 10.88 -5.71 16.99
N SER A 647 10.94 -4.92 15.93
CA SER A 647 12.04 -4.00 15.67
C SER A 647 11.53 -2.76 14.93
N GLY A 648 12.33 -1.71 14.96
CA GLY A 648 12.18 -0.53 14.12
C GLY A 648 13.51 -0.18 13.46
N VAL A 649 13.48 0.69 12.47
CA VAL A 649 14.70 1.22 11.85
C VAL A 649 15.02 2.55 12.50
N VAL A 650 16.23 2.69 13.03
CA VAL A 650 16.77 3.99 13.41
C VAL A 650 17.76 4.40 12.33
N LYS A 651 17.49 5.55 11.70
CA LYS A 651 18.45 6.21 10.84
C LYS A 651 19.40 7.01 11.72
N TRP A 652 20.70 6.83 11.54
CA TRP A 652 21.69 7.64 12.25
C TRP A 652 22.47 8.49 11.26
N LEU A 653 22.59 9.79 11.57
CA LEU A 653 23.50 10.69 10.88
C LEU A 653 24.91 10.44 11.42
N VAL A 654 25.83 10.12 10.53
CA VAL A 654 27.26 9.99 10.79
C VAL A 654 27.93 11.24 10.22
N GLU A 655 28.49 12.07 11.09
CA GLU A 655 29.32 13.21 10.70
C GLU A 655 30.77 12.92 11.11
N VAL A 656 31.66 12.77 10.14
CA VAL A 656 33.09 12.63 10.38
C VAL A 656 33.73 14.00 10.23
N VAL A 657 34.43 14.44 11.26
CA VAL A 657 35.19 15.70 11.26
C VAL A 657 36.67 15.43 11.45
N ASN A 658 37.51 16.33 10.97
CA ASN A 658 38.94 16.30 11.26
C ASN A 658 39.31 17.16 12.48
N GLN A 659 40.61 17.21 12.82
CA GLN A 659 41.14 18.02 13.91
C GLN A 659 41.01 19.54 13.73
N ARG A 660 40.61 20.00 12.53
CA ARG A 660 40.32 21.40 12.19
C ARG A 660 38.82 21.73 12.27
N GLU A 661 38.03 20.81 12.82
CA GLU A 661 36.55 20.88 12.90
C GLU A 661 35.86 20.94 11.52
N GLU A 662 36.55 20.55 10.45
CA GLU A 662 35.98 20.48 9.12
C GLU A 662 35.26 19.15 8.93
N VAL A 663 34.03 19.18 8.40
CA VAL A 663 33.29 17.97 8.03
C VAL A 663 33.93 17.35 6.79
N VAL A 664 34.49 16.16 6.95
CA VAL A 664 35.15 15.42 5.85
C VAL A 664 34.21 14.44 5.17
N CYS A 665 33.31 13.82 5.94
CA CYS A 665 32.34 12.85 5.43
C CYS A 665 31.02 12.95 6.19
N VAL A 666 29.91 12.87 5.46
CA VAL A 666 28.58 12.67 6.04
C VAL A 666 27.95 11.44 5.41
N ALA A 667 27.28 10.63 6.22
CA ALA A 667 26.46 9.52 5.75
C ALA A 667 25.25 9.32 6.67
N THR A 668 24.22 8.64 6.19
CA THR A 668 23.12 8.14 7.02
C THR A 668 23.17 6.61 7.05
N ILE A 669 23.28 6.00 8.23
CA ILE A 669 23.22 4.54 8.37
C ILE A 669 21.83 4.07 8.79
N LEU A 670 21.39 2.95 8.25
CA LEU A 670 20.11 2.31 8.54
C LEU A 670 20.32 1.12 9.46
N THR A 671 19.89 1.26 10.70
CA THR A 671 20.07 0.23 11.72
C THR A 671 18.74 -0.34 12.16
N LEU A 672 18.59 -1.67 12.06
CA LEU A 672 17.47 -2.38 12.66
C LEU A 672 17.71 -2.53 14.16
N VAL A 673 16.83 -1.95 14.96
CA VAL A 673 16.93 -1.91 16.43
C VAL A 673 15.72 -2.64 17.02
N ALA A 674 15.99 -3.59 17.92
CA ALA A 674 14.96 -4.33 18.64
C ALA A 674 14.11 -3.39 19.50
N LYS A 675 12.81 -3.65 19.51
CA LYS A 675 11.88 -3.07 20.46
C LYS A 675 12.00 -3.77 21.80
N LYS A 676 11.74 -3.04 22.87
CA LYS A 676 11.69 -3.61 24.21
C LYS A 676 10.51 -4.58 24.29
N SER A 677 10.79 -5.82 24.65
CA SER A 677 9.73 -6.81 24.86
C SER A 677 8.88 -6.42 26.07
N PRO A 678 7.53 -6.43 25.96
CA PRO A 678 6.64 -6.17 27.09
C PRO A 678 6.56 -7.36 28.04
N PHE A 679 7.13 -8.51 27.67
CA PHE A 679 7.08 -9.74 28.46
C PHE A 679 8.28 -9.84 29.39
N ILE A 680 8.04 -10.38 30.59
CA ILE A 680 9.07 -10.52 31.62
C ILE A 680 10.26 -11.35 31.12
N GLU A 681 11.44 -11.09 31.66
CA GLU A 681 12.62 -11.93 31.43
C GLU A 681 12.59 -13.13 32.38
N LEU A 682 12.90 -14.32 31.86
CA LEU A 682 12.97 -15.56 32.64
C LEU A 682 14.31 -15.66 33.39
N LYS A 683 14.58 -14.71 34.30
CA LYS A 683 15.72 -14.76 35.21
C LYS A 683 15.27 -15.16 36.60
N LYS A 684 15.98 -16.11 37.22
CA LYS A 684 15.60 -16.71 38.51
C LYS A 684 15.33 -15.66 39.59
N ASP A 685 16.23 -14.69 39.74
CA ASP A 685 16.13 -13.59 40.71
C ASP A 685 14.89 -12.71 40.47
N LYS A 686 14.61 -12.36 39.22
CA LYS A 686 13.42 -11.58 38.85
C LYS A 686 12.13 -12.34 39.12
N ILE A 687 12.05 -13.60 38.71
CA ILE A 687 10.88 -14.44 38.92
C ILE A 687 10.65 -14.67 40.41
N GLN A 688 11.70 -14.96 41.18
CA GLN A 688 11.63 -15.11 42.63
C GLN A 688 11.09 -13.86 43.31
N LYS A 689 11.58 -12.67 42.92
CA LYS A 689 11.08 -11.40 43.47
C LYS A 689 9.58 -11.20 43.23
N LEU A 690 9.08 -11.57 42.05
CA LEU A 690 7.67 -11.47 41.70
C LEU A 690 6.82 -12.50 42.47
N LEU A 691 7.29 -13.75 42.57
CA LEU A 691 6.61 -14.81 43.34
C LEU A 691 6.53 -14.52 44.84
N ASN A 692 7.48 -13.76 45.40
CA ASN A 692 7.42 -13.33 46.80
C ASN A 692 6.20 -12.42 47.09
N GLY A 693 5.66 -11.76 46.07
CA GLY A 693 4.41 -10.97 46.16
C GLY A 693 3.14 -11.81 46.17
N LEU A 694 3.20 -13.07 45.74
CA LEU A 694 2.04 -13.96 45.64
C LEU A 694 1.73 -14.64 46.99
N ARG A 695 0.48 -14.52 47.45
CA ARG A 695 -0.04 -15.12 48.70
C ARG A 695 -1.19 -16.08 48.39
N GLU A 696 -1.52 -16.99 49.31
CA GLU A 696 -2.61 -17.96 49.12
C GLU A 696 -3.98 -17.30 48.88
N ASN A 697 -4.19 -16.12 49.46
CA ASN A 697 -5.39 -15.31 49.32
C ASN A 697 -5.29 -14.22 48.24
N SER A 698 -4.28 -14.25 47.37
CA SER A 698 -4.15 -13.27 46.28
C SER A 698 -5.34 -13.36 45.33
N GLU A 699 -6.02 -12.24 45.12
CA GLU A 699 -7.16 -12.15 44.20
C GLU A 699 -6.69 -12.23 42.74
N ARG A 700 -7.44 -12.99 41.95
CA ARG A 700 -7.21 -13.14 40.51
C ARG A 700 -8.07 -12.14 39.74
N LYS A 701 -7.49 -11.48 38.73
CA LYS A 701 -8.20 -10.59 37.79
C LYS A 701 -9.04 -11.36 36.76
N PHE A 702 -8.62 -12.57 36.40
CA PHE A 702 -9.29 -13.43 35.43
C PHE A 702 -8.91 -14.90 35.64
N GLY A 703 -9.60 -15.81 34.94
CA GLY A 703 -9.38 -17.25 35.04
C GLY A 703 -9.88 -17.86 36.36
N GLU A 704 -9.61 -19.15 36.55
CA GLU A 704 -10.14 -19.93 37.69
C GLU A 704 -9.07 -20.51 38.60
N MET A 705 -7.80 -20.50 38.18
CA MET A 705 -6.69 -21.05 38.98
C MET A 705 -6.51 -20.28 40.29
N THR A 706 -6.32 -21.01 41.39
CA THR A 706 -5.80 -20.45 42.64
C THR A 706 -4.31 -20.06 42.48
N PRO A 707 -3.74 -19.27 43.41
CA PRO A 707 -2.31 -18.95 43.38
C PRO A 707 -1.42 -20.19 43.28
N GLN A 708 -1.71 -21.25 44.03
CA GLN A 708 -0.93 -22.49 43.97
C GLN A 708 -1.14 -23.23 42.65
N MET A 709 -2.38 -23.36 42.17
CA MET A 709 -2.68 -24.00 40.88
C MET A 709 -1.93 -23.31 39.73
N MET A 710 -1.84 -21.98 39.74
CA MET A 710 -1.10 -21.22 38.73
C MET A 710 0.40 -21.52 38.78
N VAL A 711 1.01 -21.52 39.97
CA VAL A 711 2.45 -21.81 40.13
C VAL A 711 2.79 -23.22 39.67
N GLU A 712 1.99 -24.20 40.04
CA GLU A 712 2.17 -25.59 39.62
C GLU A 712 1.92 -25.78 38.12
N HIS A 713 0.97 -25.04 37.55
CA HIS A 713 0.73 -25.03 36.11
C HIS A 713 1.93 -24.45 35.34
N LEU A 714 2.50 -23.32 35.77
CA LEU A 714 3.71 -22.75 35.16
C LEU A 714 4.87 -23.74 35.20
N GLN A 715 5.03 -24.44 36.32
CA GLN A 715 6.06 -25.45 36.49
C GLN A 715 5.84 -26.63 35.53
N ASP A 716 4.62 -27.15 35.44
CA ASP A 716 4.29 -28.26 34.54
C ASP A 716 4.59 -27.93 33.08
N VAL A 717 4.14 -26.76 32.62
CA VAL A 717 4.37 -26.31 31.25
C VAL A 717 5.88 -26.12 30.97
N MET A 718 6.63 -25.63 31.94
CA MET A 718 8.09 -25.48 31.83
C MET A 718 8.81 -26.82 31.79
N GLN A 719 8.40 -27.81 32.59
CA GLN A 719 8.92 -29.18 32.52
C GLN A 719 8.63 -29.82 31.16
N ASN A 720 7.39 -29.68 30.67
CA ASN A 720 6.97 -30.17 29.37
C ASN A 720 7.78 -29.56 28.22
N SER A 721 8.28 -28.32 28.40
CA SER A 721 9.15 -27.65 27.43
C SER A 721 10.53 -28.28 27.29
N MET A 722 10.97 -29.10 28.26
CA MET A 722 12.25 -29.81 28.25
C MET A 722 12.11 -31.28 27.85
N ARG A 723 10.90 -31.85 27.98
CA ARG A 723 10.61 -33.25 27.68
C ARG A 723 10.38 -33.47 26.18
N LYS A 724 10.68 -34.70 25.71
CA LYS A 724 10.24 -35.17 24.39
C LYS A 724 8.80 -35.68 24.49
N LEU A 725 7.84 -34.78 24.32
CA LEU A 725 6.44 -35.16 24.14
C LEU A 725 6.26 -35.83 22.77
N ASN A 726 5.42 -36.87 22.69
CA ASN A 726 5.11 -37.54 21.43
C ASN A 726 4.00 -36.77 20.69
N PRO A 727 4.23 -36.26 19.47
CA PRO A 727 3.21 -35.52 18.73
C PRO A 727 1.91 -36.28 18.52
N ALA A 728 1.96 -37.63 18.45
CA ALA A 728 0.79 -38.49 18.27
C ALA A 728 -0.21 -38.44 19.44
N ASP A 729 0.20 -37.92 20.60
CA ASP A 729 -0.66 -37.82 21.78
C ASP A 729 -1.57 -36.56 21.73
N PHE A 730 -1.48 -35.74 20.66
CA PHE A 730 -2.16 -34.46 20.55
C PHE A 730 -2.88 -34.30 19.20
N PRO A 731 -3.96 -33.48 19.12
CA PRO A 731 -4.64 -33.21 17.86
C PRO A 731 -3.71 -32.62 16.79
N GLU A 732 -3.85 -33.08 15.56
CA GLU A 732 -3.07 -32.57 14.43
C GLU A 732 -3.44 -31.11 14.11
N ILE A 733 -2.43 -30.26 13.92
CA ILE A 733 -2.59 -28.87 13.53
C ILE A 733 -2.18 -28.75 12.06
N PRO A 734 -3.06 -28.28 11.15
CA PRO A 734 -2.70 -28.05 9.76
C PRO A 734 -1.46 -27.16 9.63
N GLU A 735 -0.57 -27.49 8.69
CA GLU A 735 0.73 -26.80 8.53
C GLU A 735 0.58 -25.28 8.33
N GLU A 736 -0.44 -24.85 7.57
CA GLU A 736 -0.77 -23.44 7.34
C GLU A 736 -1.21 -22.69 8.61
N HIS A 737 -1.76 -23.38 9.60
CA HIS A 737 -2.12 -22.82 10.90
C HIS A 737 -0.90 -22.80 11.84
N LEU A 738 -0.04 -23.81 11.73
CA LEU A 738 1.15 -23.94 12.55
C LEU A 738 2.11 -22.77 12.32
N GLU A 739 2.33 -22.37 11.07
CA GLU A 739 3.18 -21.22 10.74
C GLU A 739 2.66 -19.93 11.41
N LYS A 740 1.36 -19.64 11.27
CA LYS A 740 0.72 -18.47 11.88
C LYS A 740 0.82 -18.46 13.41
N LEU A 741 0.66 -19.63 14.03
CA LEU A 741 0.77 -19.79 15.48
C LEU A 741 2.22 -19.56 15.95
N GLN A 742 3.20 -20.07 15.23
CA GLN A 742 4.61 -19.86 15.55
C GLN A 742 5.04 -18.41 15.31
N ASP A 743 4.56 -17.77 14.23
CA ASP A 743 4.78 -16.34 13.98
C ASP A 743 4.26 -15.46 15.12
N TRP A 744 3.12 -15.85 15.74
CA TRP A 744 2.57 -15.12 16.87
C TRP A 744 3.54 -15.04 18.07
N LEU A 745 4.43 -16.04 18.26
CA LEU A 745 5.44 -16.04 19.31
C LEU A 745 6.42 -14.86 19.17
N TYR A 746 6.67 -14.39 17.95
CA TYR A 746 7.55 -13.27 17.66
C TYR A 746 6.85 -11.91 17.78
N THR A 747 5.54 -11.87 18.05
CA THR A 747 4.81 -10.61 18.18
C THR A 747 4.77 -10.11 19.63
N ASN A 748 4.49 -8.82 19.82
CA ASN A 748 4.19 -8.26 21.16
C ASN A 748 2.74 -8.50 21.61
N LYS A 749 1.97 -9.37 20.94
CA LYS A 749 0.61 -9.70 21.35
C LYS A 749 0.60 -10.57 22.61
N LYS A 750 -0.23 -10.20 23.58
CA LYS A 750 -0.43 -10.96 24.83
C LYS A 750 -1.32 -12.18 24.60
N ILE A 751 -1.20 -13.17 25.48
CA ILE A 751 -2.21 -14.24 25.60
C ILE A 751 -3.49 -13.59 26.14
N LEU A 752 -4.61 -13.76 25.44
CA LEU A 752 -5.89 -13.18 25.84
C LEU A 752 -6.42 -13.86 27.12
N PRO A 753 -7.07 -13.11 28.03
CA PRO A 753 -7.82 -13.71 29.14
C PRO A 753 -8.81 -14.76 28.64
N GLY A 754 -8.90 -15.90 29.33
CA GLY A 754 -9.78 -17.01 28.95
C GLY A 754 -9.19 -17.99 27.92
N ALA A 755 -7.92 -17.84 27.54
CA ALA A 755 -7.25 -18.83 26.71
C ALA A 755 -7.20 -20.21 27.41
N LYS A 756 -7.79 -21.24 26.79
CA LYS A 756 -7.80 -22.61 27.32
C LYS A 756 -6.42 -23.28 27.15
N TYR A 757 -5.99 -24.02 28.17
CA TYR A 757 -4.79 -24.86 28.12
C TYR A 757 -5.11 -26.16 27.36
N PRO A 758 -4.39 -26.51 26.27
CA PRO A 758 -4.76 -27.66 25.43
C PRO A 758 -4.76 -29.02 26.14
N LEU A 759 -4.03 -29.16 27.25
CA LEU A 759 -3.94 -30.44 27.99
C LEU A 759 -4.94 -30.56 29.14
N LEU A 760 -5.71 -29.51 29.43
CA LEU A 760 -6.75 -29.53 30.45
C LEU A 760 -8.10 -29.78 29.77
N LYS A 761 -8.84 -30.83 30.14
CA LYS A 761 -10.19 -31.02 29.60
C LYS A 761 -11.14 -29.96 30.17
N GLU A 762 -12.23 -29.72 29.46
CA GLU A 762 -13.26 -28.77 29.90
C GLU A 762 -13.87 -29.21 31.24
N GLY A 763 -13.76 -28.34 32.26
CA GLY A 763 -14.19 -28.62 33.63
C GLY A 763 -13.15 -29.25 34.55
N GLU A 764 -11.96 -29.62 34.05
CA GLU A 764 -10.85 -30.08 34.89
C GLU A 764 -10.08 -28.90 35.48
N THR A 765 -9.63 -29.02 36.73
CA THR A 765 -8.68 -28.08 37.36
C THR A 765 -7.30 -28.72 37.47
N PRO A 766 -6.19 -27.96 37.40
CA PRO A 766 -4.86 -28.50 37.62
C PRO A 766 -4.78 -29.24 38.97
N ILE A 767 -4.24 -30.46 38.94
CA ILE A 767 -4.04 -31.27 40.15
C ILE A 767 -2.88 -30.68 40.94
N LEU A 768 -3.12 -30.34 42.21
CA LEU A 768 -2.09 -29.88 43.13
C LEU A 768 -1.21 -31.06 43.57
N ARG A 769 0.10 -30.92 43.40
CA ARG A 769 1.15 -31.89 43.71
C ARG A 769 1.88 -31.53 45.01
N TYR A 770 1.91 -30.24 45.36
CA TYR A 770 2.60 -29.76 46.57
C TYR A 770 1.65 -29.50 47.72
N LYS A 771 2.20 -29.56 48.93
CA LYS A 771 1.44 -29.37 50.17
C LYS A 771 0.92 -27.94 50.35
N ASN A 772 1.66 -26.94 49.86
CA ASN A 772 1.31 -25.53 49.99
C ASN A 772 1.96 -24.69 48.88
N LEU A 773 1.57 -23.42 48.81
CA LEU A 773 2.05 -22.46 47.82
C LEU A 773 3.57 -22.24 47.87
N ASP A 774 4.17 -22.22 49.06
CA ASP A 774 5.61 -21.92 49.19
C ASP A 774 6.48 -23.08 48.67
N SER A 775 6.09 -24.33 48.94
CA SER A 775 6.71 -25.50 48.32
C SER A 775 6.57 -25.49 46.80
N ALA A 776 5.41 -25.08 46.27
CA ALA A 776 5.20 -24.96 44.83
C ALA A 776 6.11 -23.88 44.20
N LYS A 777 6.31 -22.73 44.88
CA LYS A 777 7.19 -21.65 44.41
C LYS A 777 8.65 -22.08 44.37
N GLU A 778 9.13 -22.76 45.41
CA GLU A 778 10.51 -23.25 45.46
C GLU A 778 10.79 -24.19 44.29
N GLU A 779 9.86 -25.11 44.03
CA GLU A 779 10.04 -26.11 42.97
C GLU A 779 9.89 -25.52 41.56
N LEU A 780 9.05 -24.50 41.37
CA LEU A 780 9.03 -23.71 40.14
C LEU A 780 10.39 -23.02 39.87
N LEU A 781 11.03 -22.48 40.90
CA LEU A 781 12.35 -21.83 40.76
C LEU A 781 13.48 -22.84 40.49
N ASN A 782 13.38 -24.06 41.03
CA ASN A 782 14.28 -25.16 40.69
C ASN A 782 14.10 -25.57 39.22
N THR A 783 12.85 -25.81 38.81
CA THR A 783 12.50 -26.13 37.41
C THR A 783 12.97 -25.04 36.43
N LEU A 784 12.84 -23.76 36.78
CA LEU A 784 13.36 -22.66 35.97
C LEU A 784 14.89 -22.71 35.82
N SER A 785 15.60 -23.12 36.87
CA SER A 785 17.06 -23.28 36.81
C SER A 785 17.43 -24.42 35.86
N GLU A 786 16.74 -25.55 35.96
CA GLU A 786 16.91 -26.69 35.06
C GLU A 786 16.62 -26.32 33.60
N TYR A 787 15.53 -25.58 33.35
CA TYR A 787 15.17 -25.08 32.02
C TYR A 787 16.28 -24.23 31.39
N LEU A 788 16.85 -23.31 32.16
CA LEU A 788 17.95 -22.45 31.69
C LEU A 788 19.23 -23.25 31.42
N ILE A 789 19.52 -24.29 32.22
CA ILE A 789 20.67 -25.18 32.03
C ILE A 789 20.46 -26.06 30.80
N PHE A 790 19.30 -26.70 30.66
CA PHE A 790 18.98 -27.59 29.54
C PHE A 790 19.19 -26.91 28.19
N PHE A 791 18.65 -25.70 27.99
CA PHE A 791 18.82 -24.97 26.73
C PHE A 791 20.20 -24.31 26.57
N LYS A 792 21.02 -24.25 27.62
CA LYS A 792 22.43 -23.88 27.52
C LYS A 792 23.26 -25.06 27.02
N GLU A 793 22.98 -26.27 27.51
CA GLU A 793 23.67 -27.51 27.12
C GLU A 793 23.19 -28.06 25.77
N HIS A 794 21.92 -27.82 25.42
CA HIS A 794 21.29 -28.29 24.18
C HIS A 794 20.74 -27.13 23.33
N PRO A 795 21.58 -26.21 22.82
CA PRO A 795 21.13 -24.99 22.14
C PRO A 795 20.37 -25.24 20.83
N LYS A 796 20.53 -26.43 20.23
CA LYS A 796 19.85 -26.85 18.98
C LYS A 796 18.63 -27.75 19.23
N SER A 797 18.24 -28.00 20.49
CA SER A 797 17.08 -28.86 20.78
C SER A 797 15.79 -28.28 20.18
N GLN A 798 14.95 -29.17 19.67
CA GLN A 798 13.59 -28.86 19.26
C GLN A 798 12.64 -29.79 20.01
N ASN A 799 11.74 -29.19 20.79
CA ASN A 799 10.80 -29.91 21.64
C ASN A 799 9.37 -29.60 21.18
N PHE A 800 8.51 -30.61 21.22
CA PHE A 800 7.12 -30.48 20.77
C PHE A 800 6.29 -29.70 21.81
N HIS A 801 5.52 -28.72 21.34
CA HIS A 801 4.55 -27.96 22.11
C HIS A 801 3.14 -28.23 21.58
N PRO A 802 2.15 -28.62 22.42
CA PRO A 802 0.80 -29.03 21.98
C PRO A 802 0.05 -28.03 21.10
N ARG A 803 0.33 -26.73 21.24
CA ARG A 803 -0.30 -25.66 20.46
C ARG A 803 0.55 -25.12 19.30
N PHE A 804 1.87 -25.29 19.36
CA PHE A 804 2.79 -24.60 18.45
C PHE A 804 3.70 -25.57 17.70
N GLY A 805 3.48 -26.88 17.81
CA GLY A 805 4.30 -27.92 17.21
C GLY A 805 5.74 -27.88 17.71
N LEU A 806 6.70 -28.22 16.85
CA LEU A 806 8.12 -28.22 17.21
C LEU A 806 8.65 -26.80 17.42
N LEU A 807 9.12 -26.52 18.63
CA LEU A 807 9.73 -25.24 19.00
C LEU A 807 11.22 -25.42 19.26
N ASN A 808 12.03 -24.54 18.68
CA ASN A 808 13.43 -24.40 19.04
C ASN A 808 13.57 -23.62 20.36
N LYS A 809 14.81 -23.49 20.86
CA LYS A 809 15.13 -22.71 22.07
C LYS A 809 14.49 -21.32 22.10
N GLU A 810 14.66 -20.55 21.03
CA GLU A 810 14.19 -19.17 20.96
C GLU A 810 12.66 -19.09 21.03
N MET A 811 11.96 -19.90 20.23
CA MET A 811 10.50 -19.95 20.25
C MET A 811 9.97 -20.40 21.61
N MET A 812 10.63 -21.36 22.25
CA MET A 812 10.27 -21.83 23.57
C MET A 812 10.44 -20.72 24.62
N GLU A 813 11.55 -19.96 24.56
CA GLU A 813 11.77 -18.82 25.44
C GLU A 813 10.72 -17.72 25.22
N LEU A 814 10.42 -17.38 23.96
CA LEU A 814 9.38 -16.41 23.61
C LEU A 814 8.00 -16.83 24.16
N PHE A 815 7.64 -18.10 24.01
CA PHE A 815 6.41 -18.66 24.57
C PHE A 815 6.39 -18.54 26.10
N GLN A 816 7.43 -19.03 26.78
CA GLN A 816 7.50 -19.04 28.24
C GLN A 816 7.44 -17.63 28.83
N ARG A 817 8.10 -16.66 28.21
CA ARG A 817 8.00 -15.24 28.62
C ARG A 817 6.56 -14.72 28.55
N LYS A 818 5.84 -15.02 27.47
CA LYS A 818 4.42 -14.65 27.31
C LYS A 818 3.53 -15.36 28.33
N HIS A 819 3.77 -16.65 28.54
CA HIS A 819 3.01 -17.51 29.45
C HIS A 819 3.13 -17.05 30.91
N PHE A 820 4.37 -16.83 31.39
CA PHE A 820 4.59 -16.28 32.72
C PHE A 820 4.00 -14.88 32.87
N THR A 821 4.18 -14.00 31.87
CA THR A 821 3.60 -12.65 31.90
C THR A 821 2.07 -12.70 32.05
N HIS A 822 1.39 -13.56 31.29
CA HIS A 822 -0.06 -13.74 31.38
C HIS A 822 -0.52 -14.14 32.79
N HIS A 823 0.14 -15.12 33.42
CA HIS A 823 -0.22 -15.55 34.76
C HIS A 823 0.21 -14.58 35.86
N PHE A 824 1.24 -13.78 35.66
CA PHE A 824 1.60 -12.74 36.62
C PHE A 824 0.65 -11.54 36.55
N GLU A 825 0.16 -11.19 35.36
CA GLU A 825 -0.94 -10.23 35.18
C GLU A 825 -2.24 -10.72 35.83
N GLN A 826 -2.49 -12.04 35.79
CA GLN A 826 -3.65 -12.67 36.44
C GLN A 826 -3.73 -12.32 37.93
N PHE A 827 -2.60 -12.19 38.63
CA PHE A 827 -2.53 -11.89 40.07
C PHE A 827 -1.92 -10.52 40.38
N ASN A 828 -1.86 -9.61 39.41
CA ASN A 828 -1.33 -8.25 39.59
C ASN A 828 0.10 -8.21 40.17
N LEU A 829 0.95 -9.15 39.78
CA LEU A 829 2.36 -9.20 40.20
C LEU A 829 3.26 -8.27 39.37
N ILE A 830 2.78 -7.84 38.20
CA ILE A 830 3.48 -6.95 37.25
C ILE A 830 2.59 -5.83 36.73
#